data_AF-A0A9P2YGY3-F1
#
_entry.id   AF-A0A9P2YGY3-F1
#
_cell.length_a   1.000
_cell.length_b   1.000
_cell.length_c   1.000
_cell.angle_alpha   90.00
_cell.angle_beta   90.00
_cell.angle_gamma   90.00
#
_symmetry.space_group_name_H-M   'P 1'
#
loop_
_entity.id
_entity.type
_entity.pdbx_description
1 polymer ?
#
loop_
_entity_poly.entity_id
_entity_poly.type
_entity_poly.pdbx_seq_one_letter_code
_entity_poly.pdbx_strand_id
1 'polypeptide(L)'
;MLTRVPEEIRLAEKAIDFVEFFSQEPLKFQFYYGENNQAEIINTIYLEDGNNPLRLYLEVFNDSEQDVIFKNSNSLAGKLATVQAGGAQAASEKKCHFQLRWEKDLGLKPSEIEIDDKSGQWQVNYDEEFRFFSMYFLHQSGLTLKPNEKIQIGFSKLTANNRTVKSSNVELLYGGIGLISTRTANELIEEQVSSKNAVSVINHLRKTEIPLQFRVLGSNAILNDGTTQNTLKLKVLNSPLSNNTRPILLLDQSSKFIVSFEQGDHPDALVATTSQLNSVKINVTDTNSWAPDHTENSTQWSFTPEPNLKQLTAGQGIELTISQLVTSSVSGLACIYIDYQNIGSYPDGRLVIPIEKTPLLYSGEQVGIGTSNPKRKLQVVGDLILGKDETNKKFIFHSRTDYNGDFLQITHDKDNNEWDWGQGITLKRGGNVGIGTSTPAAKLHVNGGNAVISGNVGIGITNPTAKLHVDGGDAVISGKVGIGITNPAAKLHVNGGDAVIGGKVAIRTTNPQIDLAIGDNDTGLKQQGENELAICTNGIERVRVNASGNVGIGSTDNSHRLTIYSANEKTLRLIGPGSFGVGAQLNFGDNDEVYLTENQDRKLLIRAHTQINLDSPSVGIGTNDPKAKLHVNGGNAVISGNVGIGTTTPKIHLAIGDDDTGLQQQGDGVLAIYTNNTERVRVNASGNVGIGTNNPKAKLHVNGRIRLDDVPIWNGSGDYDVTWAYPASDDRYNVICREGSSERYKQNIMPLEDDFQKILSLEPKAYQMKEGHGNEDEWQFGYIAEELDQLGLKSLVVYDKSGRPDGIQYKKMCIYLNEVLKNQQNYLERLENKVNELNQKLTTGQ
;
A
#
# COMPACT_ATOMS: atom_id res chain seq x y z
N MET A 1 64.60 52.35 10.86
CA MET A 1 65.16 53.43 9.99
C MET A 1 66.17 54.18 10.84
N LEU A 2 67.37 54.49 10.34
CA LEU A 2 68.36 55.27 11.07
C LEU A 2 68.06 56.77 10.90
N THR A 3 67.73 57.48 11.97
CA THR A 3 67.71 58.94 11.98
C THR A 3 68.57 59.49 13.11
N ARG A 4 69.54 60.34 12.72
CA ARG A 4 70.19 61.33 13.58
C ARG A 4 69.13 62.19 14.26
N VAL A 5 69.37 62.58 15.50
CA VAL A 5 68.55 63.59 16.19
C VAL A 5 68.52 64.89 15.34
N PRO A 6 67.35 65.51 15.13
CA PRO A 6 67.21 66.72 14.34
C PRO A 6 68.04 67.91 14.88
N GLU A 7 68.66 68.65 13.97
CA GLU A 7 69.41 69.91 14.24
C GLU A 7 68.55 70.94 15.01
N GLU A 8 67.22 70.84 14.87
CA GLU A 8 66.20 71.70 15.48
C GLU A 8 66.16 71.59 17.01
N ILE A 9 66.43 70.40 17.57
CA ILE A 9 66.54 70.22 19.04
C ILE A 9 67.86 70.81 19.55
N ARG A 10 68.94 70.73 18.75
CA ARG A 10 70.27 71.28 19.07
C ARG A 10 70.26 72.82 19.09
N LEU A 11 69.37 73.46 18.33
CA LEU A 11 69.24 74.92 18.23
C LEU A 11 68.22 75.52 19.21
N ALA A 12 67.31 74.71 19.78
CA ALA A 12 66.28 75.18 20.71
C ALA A 12 66.78 75.41 22.15
N GLU A 13 67.98 74.94 22.50
CA GLU A 13 68.61 75.15 23.81
C GLU A 13 69.63 76.31 23.81
N LYS A 14 69.40 77.38 23.04
CA LYS A 14 70.24 78.60 23.08
C LYS A 14 69.43 79.87 23.34
N ALA A 15 69.99 80.66 24.24
CA ALA A 15 69.66 82.03 24.66
C ALA A 15 68.50 82.19 25.67
N ILE A 16 68.87 82.26 26.95
CA ILE A 16 68.19 83.18 27.87
C ILE A 16 68.61 84.59 27.43
N ASP A 17 67.63 85.36 26.99
CA ASP A 17 67.74 86.79 26.70
C ASP A 17 67.97 87.53 28.03
N PHE A 18 69.19 88.00 28.29
CA PHE A 18 69.47 88.86 29.45
C PHE A 18 68.99 90.28 29.13
N VAL A 19 67.68 90.47 29.12
CA VAL A 19 67.07 91.80 29.15
C VAL A 19 67.01 92.29 30.60
N GLU A 20 67.90 93.24 30.90
CA GLU A 20 67.81 94.27 31.94
C GLU A 20 67.11 93.89 33.26
N PHE A 21 67.86 93.27 34.15
CA PHE A 21 67.82 93.57 35.59
C PHE A 21 69.26 93.38 36.10
N PHE A 22 69.93 94.47 36.48
CA PHE A 22 71.21 94.38 37.19
C PHE A 22 71.03 93.44 38.39
N SER A 23 71.62 92.24 38.35
CA SER A 23 71.56 91.35 39.50
C SER A 23 72.42 91.93 40.62
N GLN A 24 71.91 91.93 41.84
CA GLN A 24 72.71 92.23 43.05
C GLN A 24 73.83 91.18 43.29
N GLU A 25 73.93 90.17 42.43
CA GLU A 25 74.91 89.09 42.46
C GLU A 25 76.07 89.39 41.49
N PRO A 26 77.30 89.65 41.97
CA PRO A 26 78.42 90.01 41.09
C PRO A 26 79.09 88.84 40.35
N LEU A 27 78.96 87.59 40.82
CA LEU A 27 79.55 86.42 40.16
C LEU A 27 78.46 85.48 39.64
N LYS A 28 78.58 85.08 38.37
CA LYS A 28 77.74 84.05 37.74
C LYS A 28 78.60 82.92 37.19
N PHE A 29 77.97 81.79 36.89
CA PHE A 29 78.68 80.65 36.30
C PHE A 29 77.92 79.97 35.17
N GLN A 30 78.68 79.30 34.31
CA GLN A 30 78.17 78.47 33.22
C GLN A 30 79.08 77.29 32.93
N PHE A 31 78.50 76.25 32.33
CA PHE A 31 79.24 75.11 31.79
C PHE A 31 79.28 75.15 30.26
N TYR A 32 80.37 74.67 29.68
CA TYR A 32 80.48 74.48 28.24
C TYR A 32 81.48 73.38 27.86
N TYR A 33 81.29 72.80 26.67
CA TYR A 33 82.28 71.93 26.01
C TYR A 33 83.13 72.76 25.05
N GLY A 34 84.44 72.47 24.97
CA GLY A 34 85.36 73.22 24.12
C GLY A 34 86.21 72.34 23.21
N GLU A 35 85.95 72.40 21.90
CA GLU A 35 86.97 72.28 20.86
C GLU A 35 86.97 73.59 20.04
N ASN A 36 88.13 74.22 19.86
CA ASN A 36 88.34 75.36 18.94
C ASN A 36 87.54 76.66 19.21
N ASN A 37 87.58 77.20 20.44
CA ASN A 37 87.19 78.58 20.77
C ASN A 37 85.77 79.04 20.40
N GLN A 38 84.82 78.12 20.20
CA GLN A 38 83.38 78.43 20.23
C GLN A 38 82.74 77.79 21.45
N ALA A 39 82.38 78.60 22.45
CA ALA A 39 81.67 78.10 23.63
C ALA A 39 80.19 77.87 23.29
N GLU A 40 79.71 76.63 23.39
CA GLU A 40 78.28 76.32 23.38
C GLU A 40 77.81 76.29 24.84
N ILE A 41 77.07 77.32 25.28
CA ILE A 41 76.46 77.39 26.62
C ILE A 41 75.45 76.25 26.72
N ILE A 42 75.56 75.38 27.74
CA ILE A 42 74.72 74.19 27.87
C ILE A 42 74.19 74.00 29.29
N ASN A 43 72.88 73.76 29.37
CA ASN A 43 72.18 73.24 30.54
C ASN A 43 72.07 71.70 30.52
N THR A 44 72.74 71.03 29.58
CA THR A 44 72.70 69.58 29.40
C THR A 44 74.11 69.01 29.16
N ILE A 45 74.56 68.13 30.05
CA ILE A 45 75.79 67.36 30.02
C ILE A 45 75.51 66.02 29.33
N TYR A 46 76.26 65.72 28.26
CA TYR A 46 76.17 64.46 27.53
C TYR A 46 77.35 63.56 27.89
N LEU A 47 77.06 62.32 28.27
CA LEU A 47 78.07 61.29 28.56
C LEU A 47 78.02 60.22 27.46
N GLU A 48 79.14 59.99 26.78
CA GLU A 48 79.28 58.91 25.79
C GLU A 48 79.92 57.67 26.43
N ASP A 49 79.51 56.48 25.98
CA ASP A 49 80.11 55.21 26.36
C ASP A 49 81.38 54.97 25.50
N GLY A 50 82.58 55.25 26.03
CA GLY A 50 83.86 55.02 25.32
C GLY A 50 85.05 55.86 25.80
N ASN A 51 86.28 55.37 25.57
CA ASN A 51 87.55 55.82 26.18
C ASN A 51 88.06 57.26 25.89
N ASN A 52 87.25 58.16 25.32
CA ASN A 52 87.66 59.55 25.07
C ASN A 52 86.76 60.52 25.85
N PRO A 53 87.14 60.94 27.07
CA PRO A 53 86.31 61.85 27.84
C PRO A 53 86.32 63.26 27.20
N LEU A 54 85.13 63.74 26.83
CA LEU A 54 84.88 65.16 26.55
C LEU A 54 85.24 65.98 27.81
N ARG A 55 86.08 67.00 27.67
CA ARG A 55 86.38 67.93 28.78
C ARG A 55 85.27 68.96 28.91
N LEU A 56 84.67 69.03 30.09
CA LEU A 56 83.67 70.04 30.46
C LEU A 56 84.39 71.19 31.17
N TYR A 57 84.11 72.44 30.82
CA TYR A 57 84.71 73.59 31.50
C TYR A 57 83.64 74.35 32.31
N LEU A 58 83.97 74.65 33.56
CA LEU A 58 83.26 75.60 34.41
C LEU A 58 83.84 76.99 34.19
N GLU A 59 83.00 77.96 33.85
CA GLU A 59 83.33 79.38 33.81
C GLU A 59 82.63 80.10 34.94
N VAL A 60 83.39 80.85 35.74
CA VAL A 60 82.87 81.78 36.76
C VAL A 60 83.29 83.19 36.35
N PHE A 61 82.34 84.08 36.10
CA PHE A 61 82.61 85.39 35.52
C PHE A 61 81.98 86.52 36.33
N ASN A 62 82.61 87.69 36.25
CA ASN A 62 82.10 88.91 36.86
C ASN A 62 81.10 89.58 35.91
N ASP A 63 79.83 89.51 36.28
CA ASP A 63 78.70 90.10 35.53
C ASP A 63 78.30 91.48 36.08
N SER A 64 79.07 92.02 37.03
CA SER A 64 78.84 93.35 37.59
C SER A 64 79.71 94.42 36.91
N GLU A 65 79.29 95.68 37.01
CA GLU A 65 80.09 96.83 36.56
C GLU A 65 81.29 97.15 37.48
N GLN A 66 81.47 96.42 38.58
CA GLN A 66 82.52 96.64 39.57
C GLN A 66 83.59 95.56 39.54
N ASP A 67 84.83 95.88 39.91
CA ASP A 67 85.88 94.88 40.09
C ASP A 67 85.54 93.96 41.28
N VAL A 68 85.55 92.64 41.05
CA VAL A 68 85.40 91.62 42.10
C VAL A 68 86.78 91.15 42.52
N ILE A 69 87.13 91.36 43.80
CA ILE A 69 88.44 91.04 44.34
C ILE A 69 88.35 89.79 45.21
N PHE A 70 89.05 88.74 44.80
CA PHE A 70 89.34 87.54 45.56
C PHE A 70 90.56 87.83 46.44
N LYS A 71 90.38 87.89 47.75
CA LYS A 71 91.46 88.20 48.71
C LYS A 71 92.32 86.96 48.98
N ASN A 72 93.60 87.17 49.30
CA ASN A 72 94.52 86.11 49.69
C ASN A 72 94.20 85.60 51.10
N SER A 73 94.15 84.28 51.31
CA SER A 73 93.65 83.65 52.55
C SER A 73 94.63 83.60 53.73
N ASN A 74 95.64 84.47 53.81
CA ASN A 74 96.71 84.37 54.81
C ASN A 74 96.36 84.93 56.22
N SER A 75 95.09 85.14 56.59
CA SER A 75 94.72 85.63 57.92
C SER A 75 93.57 84.85 58.60
N LEU A 76 93.88 84.41 59.84
CA LEU A 76 93.08 83.86 60.95
C LEU A 76 92.19 82.62 60.72
N ALA A 77 92.72 81.49 61.21
CA ALA A 77 92.04 80.24 61.43
C ALA A 77 91.01 80.33 62.57
N GLY A 78 89.72 80.30 62.22
CA GLY A 78 88.64 79.83 63.08
C GLY A 78 88.41 78.34 62.84
N LYS A 79 88.43 77.54 63.91
CA LYS A 79 88.31 76.08 64.00
C LYS A 79 87.40 75.45 62.90
N LEU A 80 87.98 74.62 62.03
CA LEU A 80 87.29 73.77 61.06
C LEU A 80 87.45 72.30 61.46
N ALA A 81 86.33 71.58 61.53
CA ALA A 81 86.28 70.15 61.76
C ALA A 81 86.37 69.39 60.42
N THR A 82 87.04 68.24 60.49
CA THR A 82 87.25 67.17 59.49
C THR A 82 87.99 67.52 58.20
N VAL A 83 89.21 67.00 58.15
CA VAL A 83 90.17 67.08 57.04
C VAL A 83 90.46 65.66 56.55
N GLN A 84 90.03 65.35 55.33
CA GLN A 84 90.65 64.44 54.34
C GLN A 84 90.10 64.90 52.98
N ALA A 85 90.87 65.32 51.97
CA ALA A 85 92.32 65.35 51.78
C ALA A 85 92.86 66.81 51.67
N GLY A 86 93.87 67.19 52.47
CA GLY A 86 94.60 68.45 52.27
C GLY A 86 95.10 69.23 53.51
N GLY A 87 94.89 68.75 54.73
CA GLY A 87 95.38 69.45 55.94
C GLY A 87 94.59 70.72 56.32
N ALA A 88 95.04 71.47 57.33
CA ALA A 88 94.49 72.78 57.74
C ALA A 88 94.55 73.87 56.64
N GLN A 89 95.11 73.53 55.48
CA GLN A 89 95.19 74.39 54.31
C GLN A 89 94.14 74.08 53.24
N ALA A 90 93.38 72.98 53.33
CA ALA A 90 92.39 72.58 52.33
C ALA A 90 91.25 73.60 52.15
N ALA A 91 90.71 73.65 50.92
CA ALA A 91 89.45 74.33 50.64
C ALA A 91 88.30 73.67 51.42
N SER A 92 87.40 74.48 51.98
CA SER A 92 86.23 74.02 52.75
C SER A 92 85.14 75.09 52.72
N GLU A 93 83.94 74.76 53.21
CA GLU A 93 82.79 75.67 53.28
C GLU A 93 83.13 77.05 53.90
N LYS A 94 83.97 77.07 54.95
CA LYS A 94 84.37 78.33 55.62
C LYS A 94 85.67 78.93 55.10
N LYS A 95 86.31 78.29 54.10
CA LYS A 95 87.61 78.66 53.56
C LYS A 95 87.69 78.29 52.08
N CYS A 96 86.90 78.98 51.26
CA CYS A 96 86.93 78.94 49.80
C CYS A 96 86.67 80.34 49.25
N HIS A 97 86.88 80.57 47.96
CA HIS A 97 86.34 81.77 47.31
C HIS A 97 84.91 81.52 46.84
N PHE A 98 84.65 80.35 46.27
CA PHE A 98 83.30 79.91 45.92
C PHE A 98 83.14 78.39 46.07
N GLN A 99 81.89 77.97 46.18
CA GLN A 99 81.45 76.58 46.27
C GLN A 99 80.48 76.28 45.13
N LEU A 100 80.57 75.10 44.54
CA LEU A 100 79.64 74.55 43.58
C LEU A 100 78.84 73.41 44.22
N ARG A 101 77.51 73.43 44.17
CA ARG A 101 76.63 72.49 44.88
C ARG A 101 75.52 71.92 43.98
N TRP A 102 75.23 70.63 44.02
CA TRP A 102 74.15 69.97 43.24
C TRP A 102 73.55 68.74 43.94
N GLU A 103 72.35 68.28 43.54
CA GLU A 103 71.70 67.10 44.17
C GLU A 103 72.30 65.77 43.71
N LYS A 104 72.31 64.76 44.60
CA LYS A 104 72.86 63.42 44.30
C LYS A 104 72.18 62.71 43.13
N ASP A 105 70.90 63.01 42.88
CA ASP A 105 70.12 62.40 41.79
C ASP A 105 70.63 62.76 40.39
N LEU A 106 71.46 63.80 40.26
CA LEU A 106 72.12 64.15 39.00
C LEU A 106 73.14 63.08 38.55
N GLY A 107 73.58 62.21 39.48
CA GLY A 107 74.40 61.04 39.15
C GLY A 107 75.89 61.32 38.90
N LEU A 108 76.35 62.56 39.06
CA LEU A 108 77.76 62.97 39.00
C LEU A 108 78.36 63.00 40.41
N LYS A 109 79.25 62.05 40.72
CA LYS A 109 79.93 61.98 42.03
C LYS A 109 81.23 62.80 41.99
N PRO A 110 81.45 63.78 42.90
CA PRO A 110 82.68 64.58 42.92
C PRO A 110 83.97 63.77 42.99
N SER A 111 83.96 62.62 43.67
CA SER A 111 85.12 61.73 43.80
C SER A 111 85.56 61.07 42.48
N GLU A 112 84.69 61.06 41.47
CA GLU A 112 84.97 60.50 40.14
C GLU A 112 85.40 61.61 39.15
N ILE A 113 85.35 62.90 39.54
CA ILE A 113 85.67 64.05 38.69
C ILE A 113 87.12 64.47 38.90
N GLU A 114 87.90 64.51 37.82
CA GLU A 114 89.26 65.05 37.82
C GLU A 114 89.29 66.52 37.38
N ILE A 115 89.92 67.39 38.18
CA ILE A 115 90.10 68.83 37.88
C ILE A 115 91.36 69.05 37.03
N ASP A 116 91.17 69.68 35.87
CA ASP A 116 92.23 70.13 34.95
C ASP A 116 92.46 71.65 35.14
N ASP A 117 93.27 72.02 36.15
CA ASP A 117 93.70 73.40 36.39
C ASP A 117 95.06 73.67 35.71
N LYS A 118 95.05 74.41 34.60
CA LYS A 118 96.27 74.79 33.86
C LYS A 118 97.18 75.77 34.64
N SER A 119 96.68 76.45 35.67
CA SER A 119 97.43 77.45 36.44
C SER A 119 98.12 76.87 37.69
N GLY A 120 97.61 75.75 38.21
CA GLY A 120 98.06 75.12 39.46
C GLY A 120 97.80 75.95 40.72
N GLN A 121 96.98 77.01 40.62
CA GLN A 121 96.74 77.97 41.69
C GLN A 121 95.42 77.73 42.44
N TRP A 122 94.60 76.78 41.99
CA TRP A 122 93.37 76.39 42.68
C TRP A 122 93.59 75.18 43.60
N GLN A 123 93.19 75.33 44.85
CA GLN A 123 92.97 74.22 45.77
C GLN A 123 91.50 73.86 45.76
N VAL A 124 91.20 72.60 45.42
CA VAL A 124 89.83 72.09 45.31
C VAL A 124 89.63 70.95 46.29
N ASN A 125 88.49 70.95 46.97
CA ASN A 125 88.06 69.87 47.86
C ASN A 125 86.56 69.63 47.70
N TYR A 126 86.02 68.55 48.23
CA TYR A 126 84.59 68.24 48.15
C TYR A 126 84.06 67.63 49.44
N ASP A 127 82.74 67.72 49.62
CA ASP A 127 82.01 67.07 50.72
C ASP A 127 80.70 66.47 50.20
N GLU A 128 80.19 65.49 50.94
CA GLU A 128 78.94 64.78 50.65
C GLU A 128 77.92 65.01 51.78
N GLU A 129 76.94 65.86 51.50
CA GLU A 129 75.81 66.11 52.40
C GLU A 129 74.70 65.06 52.17
N PHE A 130 73.65 65.05 53.00
CA PHE A 130 72.57 64.05 52.87
C PHE A 130 71.90 64.04 51.48
N ARG A 131 71.65 65.22 50.89
CA ARG A 131 70.98 65.38 49.58
C ARG A 131 71.85 65.99 48.49
N PHE A 132 72.99 66.58 48.84
CA PHE A 132 73.81 67.36 47.91
C PHE A 132 75.25 66.87 47.88
N PHE A 133 75.89 67.10 46.74
CA PHE A 133 77.34 67.11 46.58
C PHE A 133 77.82 68.55 46.51
N SER A 134 78.94 68.85 47.19
CA SER A 134 79.53 70.19 47.26
C SER A 134 81.02 70.13 46.88
N MET A 135 81.48 71.04 46.01
CA MET A 135 82.90 71.25 45.68
C MET A 135 83.32 72.67 46.05
N TYR A 136 84.44 72.81 46.75
CA TYR A 136 84.96 74.08 47.26
C TYR A 136 86.22 74.49 46.50
N PHE A 137 86.28 75.74 46.04
CA PHE A 137 87.40 76.27 45.24
C PHE A 137 88.08 77.43 45.97
N LEU A 138 89.38 77.30 46.26
CA LEU A 138 90.20 78.32 46.92
C LEU A 138 91.43 78.65 46.08
N HIS A 139 91.63 79.93 45.77
CA HIS A 139 92.79 80.43 45.01
C HIS A 139 93.96 80.81 45.92
N GLN A 140 95.19 80.44 45.55
CA GLN A 140 96.39 80.62 46.40
C GLN A 140 96.94 82.06 46.46
N SER A 141 96.61 82.91 45.48
CA SER A 141 96.93 84.35 45.49
C SER A 141 95.67 85.19 45.39
N GLY A 142 95.74 86.47 45.77
CA GLY A 142 94.63 87.38 45.48
C GLY A 142 94.46 87.53 43.96
N LEU A 143 93.21 87.56 43.49
CA LEU A 143 92.83 87.72 42.08
C LEU A 143 91.79 88.84 41.98
N THR A 144 91.89 89.72 40.99
CA THR A 144 90.87 90.73 40.71
C THR A 144 90.26 90.44 39.36
N LEU A 145 88.94 90.22 39.31
CA LEU A 145 88.18 90.13 38.08
C LEU A 145 87.55 91.48 37.76
N LYS A 146 87.96 92.09 36.65
CA LYS A 146 87.26 93.26 36.10
C LYS A 146 85.90 92.87 35.52
N PRO A 147 85.00 93.83 35.24
CA PRO A 147 83.76 93.55 34.53
C PRO A 147 84.01 92.71 33.27
N ASN A 148 83.25 91.62 33.11
CA ASN A 148 83.35 90.62 32.02
C ASN A 148 84.62 89.75 32.01
N GLU A 149 85.53 89.87 32.99
CA GLU A 149 86.61 88.89 33.15
C GLU A 149 86.09 87.60 33.79
N LYS A 150 86.75 86.48 33.46
CA LYS A 150 86.30 85.14 33.83
C LYS A 150 87.43 84.24 34.34
N ILE A 151 87.05 83.33 35.23
CA ILE A 151 87.82 82.19 35.71
C ILE A 151 87.33 80.95 34.95
N GLN A 152 88.26 80.11 34.50
CA GLN A 152 87.93 78.86 33.81
C GLN A 152 88.59 77.68 34.52
N ILE A 153 87.82 76.63 34.80
CA ILE A 153 88.26 75.39 35.47
C ILE A 153 87.78 74.19 34.64
N GLY A 154 88.67 73.27 34.27
CA GLY A 154 88.32 72.08 33.50
C GLY A 154 87.94 70.88 34.37
N PHE A 155 86.95 70.10 33.95
CA PHE A 155 86.48 68.84 34.54
C PHE A 155 86.65 67.69 33.53
N SER A 156 87.13 66.55 34.01
CA SER A 156 87.34 65.33 33.22
C SER A 156 86.88 64.07 33.97
N LYS A 157 86.77 62.93 33.25
CA LYS A 157 86.25 61.64 33.74
C LYS A 157 84.81 61.67 34.30
N LEU A 158 83.92 62.44 33.68
CA LEU A 158 82.51 62.45 34.05
C LEU A 158 81.85 61.08 33.74
N THR A 159 81.41 60.35 34.77
CA THR A 159 80.68 59.08 34.65
C THR A 159 79.33 59.15 35.35
N ALA A 160 78.25 58.73 34.69
CA ALA A 160 76.93 58.54 35.31
C ALA A 160 76.63 57.05 35.42
N ASN A 161 76.48 56.57 36.65
CA ASN A 161 76.24 55.15 36.95
C ASN A 161 74.81 54.68 36.68
N ASN A 162 73.90 55.57 36.26
CA ASN A 162 72.51 55.25 35.95
C ASN A 162 72.19 55.58 34.48
N ARG A 163 71.61 54.61 33.77
CA ARG A 163 71.34 54.65 32.32
C ARG A 163 69.98 55.27 31.96
N THR A 164 69.56 56.28 32.74
CA THR A 164 68.33 57.08 32.55
C THR A 164 68.66 58.57 32.54
N VAL A 165 67.84 59.41 31.90
CA VAL A 165 68.02 60.87 31.90
C VAL A 165 67.70 61.43 33.30
N LYS A 166 68.58 62.30 33.83
CA LYS A 166 68.43 62.95 35.15
C LYS A 166 68.71 64.45 35.06
N SER A 167 67.96 65.27 35.80
CA SER A 167 68.11 66.74 35.81
C SER A 167 68.09 67.26 37.25
N SER A 168 68.94 68.25 37.56
CA SER A 168 69.00 68.89 38.89
C SER A 168 69.53 70.33 38.79
N ASN A 169 69.31 71.15 39.83
CA ASN A 169 69.86 72.50 39.91
C ASN A 169 71.29 72.44 40.45
N VAL A 170 72.21 73.14 39.78
CA VAL A 170 73.57 73.39 40.25
C VAL A 170 73.64 74.82 40.77
N GLU A 171 74.31 75.04 41.88
CA GLU A 171 74.39 76.32 42.58
C GLU A 171 75.85 76.73 42.79
N LEU A 172 76.20 77.98 42.49
CA LEU A 172 77.46 78.62 42.86
C LEU A 172 77.22 79.54 44.06
N LEU A 173 77.84 79.22 45.18
CA LEU A 173 77.74 79.94 46.45
C LEU A 173 79.04 80.69 46.71
N TYR A 174 78.95 81.99 47.03
CA TYR A 174 80.10 82.85 47.33
C TYR A 174 79.70 84.00 48.26
N GLY A 175 80.67 84.66 48.92
CA GLY A 175 80.35 85.60 50.02
C GLY A 175 80.03 84.87 51.33
N GLY A 176 79.92 85.59 52.45
CA GLY A 176 79.68 85.00 53.78
C GLY A 176 80.94 84.74 54.62
N ILE A 177 82.13 84.83 54.01
CA ILE A 177 83.42 84.42 54.63
C ILE A 177 84.54 85.46 54.48
N GLY A 178 84.21 86.66 54.00
CA GLY A 178 85.16 87.78 53.95
C GLY A 178 86.34 87.65 52.96
N LEU A 179 86.31 86.65 52.08
CA LEU A 179 87.36 86.41 51.07
C LEU A 179 87.06 87.05 49.70
N ILE A 180 85.88 87.65 49.52
CA ILE A 180 85.49 88.39 48.31
C ILE A 180 85.02 89.79 48.71
N SER A 181 85.41 90.82 47.95
CA SER A 181 84.97 92.21 48.12
C SER A 181 84.78 92.93 46.79
N THR A 182 83.93 93.96 46.75
CA THR A 182 83.76 94.87 45.62
C THR A 182 84.43 96.23 45.89
N ARG A 183 84.75 97.01 44.84
CA ARG A 183 85.72 98.13 44.90
C ARG A 183 85.29 99.42 45.59
N THR A 184 84.17 99.45 46.28
CA THR A 184 83.79 100.56 47.18
C THR A 184 84.18 100.21 48.62
N ALA A 185 85.39 100.62 49.02
CA ALA A 185 85.83 100.70 50.41
C ALA A 185 85.80 99.39 51.25
N ASN A 186 86.58 98.36 50.89
CA ASN A 186 86.89 97.23 51.78
C ASN A 186 85.67 96.44 52.35
N GLU A 187 84.43 96.74 51.92
CA GLU A 187 83.22 96.04 52.35
C GLU A 187 83.31 94.59 51.89
N LEU A 188 83.33 93.71 52.87
CA LEU A 188 83.28 92.28 52.66
C LEU A 188 81.87 91.93 52.20
N ILE A 189 81.76 91.00 51.26
CA ILE A 189 80.47 90.36 51.01
C ILE A 189 80.20 89.46 52.23
N GLU A 190 79.54 90.01 53.24
CA GLU A 190 79.26 89.36 54.54
C GLU A 190 78.08 88.39 54.49
N GLU A 191 77.14 88.58 53.57
CA GLU A 191 76.06 87.62 53.32
C GLU A 191 76.46 86.65 52.21
N GLN A 192 76.10 85.38 52.35
CA GLN A 192 76.34 84.38 51.31
C GLN A 192 75.35 84.58 50.16
N VAL A 193 75.88 84.83 48.97
CA VAL A 193 75.15 85.01 47.72
C VAL A 193 75.18 83.70 46.92
N SER A 194 74.08 83.37 46.24
CA SER A 194 73.94 82.12 45.48
C SER A 194 73.45 82.38 44.06
N SER A 195 74.28 82.10 43.07
CA SER A 195 73.87 82.02 41.67
C SER A 195 73.46 80.58 41.33
N LYS A 196 72.39 80.36 40.56
CA LYS A 196 71.89 79.01 40.24
C LYS A 196 71.72 78.79 38.74
N ASN A 197 71.97 77.57 38.28
CA ASN A 197 71.72 77.15 36.91
C ASN A 197 71.23 75.68 36.85
N ALA A 198 70.25 75.38 36.00
CA ALA A 198 69.68 74.04 35.89
C ALA A 198 70.52 73.17 34.93
N VAL A 199 70.87 71.94 35.33
CA VAL A 199 71.73 71.04 34.55
C VAL A 199 71.14 69.63 34.43
N SER A 200 71.14 69.06 33.23
CA SER A 200 70.69 67.69 32.92
C SER A 200 71.83 66.78 32.48
N VAL A 201 71.76 65.46 32.74
CA VAL A 201 72.74 64.45 32.31
C VAL A 201 72.07 63.37 31.46
N ILE A 202 72.59 63.10 30.25
CA ILE A 202 72.06 62.12 29.28
C ILE A 202 73.14 61.11 28.86
N ASN A 203 72.82 59.80 28.87
CA ASN A 203 73.78 58.69 28.71
C ASN A 203 73.52 57.72 27.50
N HIS A 204 72.61 58.00 26.55
CA HIS A 204 72.23 56.98 25.54
C HIS A 204 71.81 57.50 24.15
N LEU A 205 72.51 58.47 23.59
CA LEU A 205 72.13 59.21 22.37
C LEU A 205 71.78 58.39 21.08
N ARG A 206 71.94 57.05 20.99
CA ARG A 206 71.84 56.31 19.71
C ARG A 206 71.17 54.91 19.67
N LYS A 207 70.62 54.34 20.75
CA LYS A 207 70.10 52.93 20.75
C LYS A 207 68.60 52.83 21.10
N THR A 208 67.71 53.17 20.17
CA THR A 208 66.26 53.17 20.40
C THR A 208 65.50 51.93 19.91
N GLU A 209 66.06 51.13 18.99
CA GLU A 209 65.42 49.92 18.45
C GLU A 209 66.16 48.65 18.94
N ILE A 210 65.59 47.93 19.91
CA ILE A 210 66.14 46.64 20.37
C ILE A 210 65.93 45.55 19.30
N PRO A 211 66.91 44.67 19.01
CA PRO A 211 66.77 43.61 18.00
C PRO A 211 65.95 42.40 18.49
N LEU A 212 64.90 42.60 19.30
CA LEU A 212 63.99 41.54 19.71
C LEU A 212 62.84 41.39 18.71
N GLN A 213 62.48 40.14 18.39
CA GLN A 213 61.29 39.81 17.62
C GLN A 213 60.49 38.73 18.34
N PHE A 214 59.18 38.76 18.19
CA PHE A 214 58.30 37.68 18.65
C PHE A 214 57.88 36.79 17.48
N ARG A 215 57.54 35.54 17.79
CA ARG A 215 56.87 34.58 16.90
C ARG A 215 55.78 33.86 17.68
N VAL A 216 54.63 33.70 17.05
CA VAL A 216 53.61 32.75 17.52
C VAL A 216 53.86 31.42 16.81
N LEU A 217 54.07 30.35 17.58
CA LEU A 217 54.33 29.02 17.06
C LEU A 217 53.00 28.27 16.89
N GLY A 218 52.37 28.43 15.73
CA GLY A 218 51.05 27.87 15.41
C GLY A 218 50.04 28.96 15.08
N SER A 219 48.77 28.73 15.44
CA SER A 219 47.70 29.73 15.30
C SER A 219 47.87 30.87 16.30
N ASN A 220 47.69 32.11 15.85
CA ASN A 220 47.51 33.27 16.71
C ASN A 220 46.03 33.50 17.07
N ALA A 221 45.12 32.65 16.61
CA ALA A 221 43.72 32.63 16.98
C ALA A 221 43.43 31.55 18.04
N ILE A 222 42.57 31.87 19.01
CA ILE A 222 42.10 30.99 20.08
C ILE A 222 40.57 30.95 20.13
N LEU A 223 40.01 29.83 20.61
CA LEU A 223 38.57 29.64 20.68
C LEU A 223 37.99 30.43 21.86
N ASN A 224 37.02 31.30 21.57
CA ASN A 224 36.36 32.17 22.54
C ASN A 224 34.94 31.71 22.84
N ASP A 225 34.81 30.62 23.59
CA ASP A 225 33.52 30.00 23.97
C ASP A 225 33.28 29.97 25.49
N GLY A 226 34.17 30.59 26.27
CA GLY A 226 34.11 30.66 27.72
C GLY A 226 34.41 29.35 28.47
N THR A 227 34.72 28.25 27.78
CA THR A 227 34.90 26.94 28.41
C THR A 227 36.13 26.18 27.92
N THR A 228 36.53 26.34 26.66
CA THR A 228 37.65 25.64 26.06
C THR A 228 38.97 26.16 26.61
N GLN A 229 39.81 25.23 27.08
CA GLN A 229 41.18 25.50 27.47
C GLN A 229 42.07 25.58 26.22
N ASN A 230 42.54 26.78 25.91
CA ASN A 230 43.43 27.05 24.80
C ASN A 230 44.91 26.90 25.20
N THR A 231 45.76 26.64 24.21
CA THR A 231 47.22 26.62 24.36
C THR A 231 47.85 27.50 23.29
N LEU A 232 48.72 28.42 23.71
CA LEU A 232 49.50 29.30 22.84
C LEU A 232 50.99 29.06 23.08
N LYS A 233 51.76 29.06 22.00
CA LYS A 233 53.23 28.96 22.05
C LYS A 233 53.83 30.23 21.46
N LEU A 234 54.63 30.93 22.25
CA LEU A 234 55.24 32.21 21.90
C LEU A 234 56.75 32.07 21.97
N LYS A 235 57.47 32.80 21.12
CA LYS A 235 58.93 32.86 21.16
C LYS A 235 59.41 34.29 20.98
N VAL A 236 60.11 34.83 21.97
CA VAL A 236 60.81 36.13 21.85
C VAL A 236 62.28 35.84 21.67
N LEU A 237 62.89 36.36 20.62
CA LEU A 237 64.26 36.03 20.24
C LEU A 237 65.02 37.26 19.75
N ASN A 238 66.33 37.28 20.02
CA ASN A 238 67.24 38.20 19.35
C ASN A 238 67.24 37.86 17.85
N SER A 239 66.66 38.72 17.02
CA SER A 239 66.32 38.44 15.63
C SER A 239 67.53 38.01 14.79
N PRO A 240 67.53 36.81 14.17
CA PRO A 240 68.58 36.42 13.24
C PRO A 240 68.37 37.13 11.89
N LEU A 241 69.31 37.98 11.49
CA LEU A 241 69.47 38.39 10.09
C LEU A 241 70.30 37.33 9.35
N SER A 242 70.14 37.26 8.03
CA SER A 242 70.87 36.37 7.12
C SER A 242 72.41 36.51 7.15
N ASN A 243 72.96 37.50 7.84
CA ASN A 243 74.39 37.82 7.88
C ASN A 243 75.05 37.77 9.28
N ASN A 244 74.36 37.34 10.35
CA ASN A 244 74.91 37.18 11.71
C ASN A 244 75.55 38.43 12.37
N THR A 245 75.44 39.64 11.80
CA THR A 245 76.09 40.86 12.34
C THR A 245 75.25 41.62 13.38
N ARG A 246 74.40 40.95 14.16
CA ARG A 246 73.58 41.62 15.20
C ARG A 246 74.35 41.77 16.52
N PRO A 247 74.11 42.85 17.28
CA PRO A 247 74.73 43.03 18.58
C PRO A 247 74.26 41.94 19.55
N ILE A 248 75.21 41.43 20.34
CA ILE A 248 74.94 40.53 21.46
C ILE A 248 74.16 41.32 22.51
N LEU A 249 73.00 40.80 22.91
CA LEU A 249 72.23 41.40 24.01
C LEU A 249 72.79 40.87 25.32
N LEU A 250 73.49 41.72 26.07
CA LEU A 250 74.00 41.37 27.40
C LEU A 250 72.84 41.30 28.39
N LEU A 251 72.90 40.33 29.29
CA LEU A 251 71.93 40.13 30.37
C LEU A 251 72.64 40.14 31.73
N ASP A 252 71.93 40.63 32.73
CA ASP A 252 72.31 40.53 34.13
C ASP A 252 71.10 40.07 34.98
N GLN A 253 71.29 39.96 36.29
CA GLN A 253 70.22 39.47 37.20
C GLN A 253 69.08 40.49 37.40
N SER A 254 69.20 41.71 36.87
CA SER A 254 68.13 42.69 36.81
C SER A 254 67.35 42.65 35.49
N SER A 255 67.87 41.93 34.48
CA SER A 255 67.19 41.67 33.21
C SER A 255 65.93 40.83 33.43
N LYS A 256 64.85 41.17 32.73
CA LYS A 256 63.59 40.42 32.81
C LYS A 256 62.75 40.54 31.55
N PHE A 257 61.98 39.48 31.29
CA PHE A 257 60.79 39.54 30.45
C PHE A 257 59.55 39.44 31.34
N ILE A 258 58.54 40.28 31.13
CA ILE A 258 57.27 40.22 31.85
C ILE A 258 56.15 40.00 30.84
N VAL A 259 55.49 38.85 30.91
CA VAL A 259 54.27 38.58 30.14
C VAL A 259 53.09 39.14 30.92
N SER A 260 52.24 39.93 30.26
CA SER A 260 51.01 40.44 30.87
C SER A 260 49.81 40.37 29.94
N PHE A 261 48.63 40.26 30.55
CA PHE A 261 47.36 40.19 29.85
C PHE A 261 46.45 41.36 30.23
N GLU A 262 45.71 41.86 29.25
CA GLU A 262 44.65 42.83 29.48
C GLU A 262 43.37 42.12 29.93
N GLN A 263 42.65 42.73 30.88
CA GLN A 263 41.43 42.18 31.47
C GLN A 263 40.27 43.16 31.34
N GLY A 264 39.07 42.64 31.14
CA GLY A 264 37.85 43.42 31.00
C GLY A 264 36.88 42.82 30.00
N ASP A 265 35.68 43.37 29.93
CA ASP A 265 34.65 42.94 28.98
C ASP A 265 34.63 43.84 27.74
N HIS A 266 35.77 43.91 27.05
CA HIS A 266 35.96 44.66 25.81
C HIS A 266 36.85 43.87 24.83
N PRO A 267 36.88 44.22 23.53
CA PRO A 267 37.59 43.44 22.51
C PRO A 267 39.08 43.24 22.82
N ASP A 268 39.75 44.30 23.32
CA ASP A 268 41.20 44.30 23.59
C ASP A 268 41.62 43.43 24.79
N ALA A 269 40.68 43.12 25.70
CA ALA A 269 40.95 42.27 26.86
C ALA A 269 41.01 40.80 26.49
N LEU A 270 42.07 40.10 26.88
CA LEU A 270 42.22 38.66 26.60
C LEU A 270 41.25 37.81 27.45
N VAL A 271 40.97 38.24 28.68
CA VAL A 271 40.06 37.57 29.62
C VAL A 271 39.07 38.58 30.22
N ALA A 272 37.89 38.12 30.63
CA ALA A 272 36.88 38.98 31.24
C ALA A 272 37.22 39.30 32.71
N THR A 273 37.75 38.32 33.45
CA THR A 273 38.10 38.46 34.88
C THR A 273 39.48 37.87 35.19
N THR A 274 40.16 38.40 36.21
CA THR A 274 41.45 37.90 36.69
C THR A 274 41.38 36.43 37.14
N SER A 275 40.23 35.98 37.65
CA SER A 275 40.04 34.60 38.10
C SER A 275 40.24 33.54 37.00
N GLN A 276 40.00 33.91 35.72
CA GLN A 276 40.25 33.02 34.58
C GLN A 276 41.75 32.75 34.39
N LEU A 277 42.61 33.67 34.86
CA LEU A 277 44.06 33.56 34.80
C LEU A 277 44.65 32.67 35.90
N ASN A 278 43.91 32.38 36.98
CA ASN A 278 44.40 31.57 38.10
C ASN A 278 44.78 30.14 37.68
N SER A 279 44.16 29.62 36.63
CA SER A 279 44.50 28.31 36.05
C SER A 279 45.56 28.38 34.95
N VAL A 280 45.88 29.57 34.45
CA VAL A 280 46.82 29.74 33.33
C VAL A 280 48.23 29.38 33.78
N LYS A 281 48.90 28.53 32.99
CA LYS A 281 50.29 28.14 33.22
C LYS A 281 51.16 28.62 32.08
N ILE A 282 52.17 29.44 32.39
CA ILE A 282 53.19 29.87 31.43
C ILE A 282 54.51 29.17 31.75
N ASN A 283 54.88 28.19 30.92
CA ASN A 283 56.11 27.43 31.09
C ASN A 283 57.18 27.88 30.09
N VAL A 284 58.42 28.00 30.53
CA VAL A 284 59.58 28.15 29.65
C VAL A 284 59.90 26.78 29.03
N THR A 285 60.00 26.74 27.71
CA THR A 285 60.12 25.49 26.93
C THR A 285 61.36 25.43 26.05
N ASP A 286 62.18 26.48 26.04
CA ASP A 286 63.50 26.48 25.40
C ASP A 286 64.61 25.91 26.32
N THR A 287 65.82 25.79 25.76
CA THR A 287 67.03 25.28 26.44
C THR A 287 67.90 26.38 27.08
N ASN A 288 67.56 27.67 26.92
CA ASN A 288 68.29 28.81 27.46
C ASN A 288 67.58 29.27 28.73
N SER A 289 67.76 28.54 29.84
CA SER A 289 66.88 28.61 31.01
C SER A 289 66.66 30.02 31.60
N TRP A 290 65.38 30.36 31.76
CA TRP A 290 64.84 31.52 32.49
C TRP A 290 64.06 31.04 33.72
N ALA A 291 64.21 31.71 34.85
CA ALA A 291 63.47 31.44 36.07
C ALA A 291 62.12 32.18 36.04
N PRO A 292 60.97 31.47 36.08
CA PRO A 292 59.67 32.11 36.19
C PRO A 292 59.42 32.58 37.63
N ASP A 293 58.83 33.76 37.77
CA ASP A 293 58.29 34.29 39.03
C ASP A 293 56.90 34.88 38.79
N HIS A 294 55.93 34.43 39.58
CA HIS A 294 54.53 34.82 39.49
C HIS A 294 53.88 34.81 40.86
N THR A 295 53.17 35.89 41.17
CA THR A 295 52.35 36.03 42.38
C THR A 295 50.92 35.59 42.11
N GLU A 296 50.30 34.88 43.06
CA GLU A 296 48.88 34.48 42.93
C GLU A 296 47.98 35.69 42.66
N ASN A 297 47.03 35.53 41.72
CA ASN A 297 46.11 36.57 41.25
C ASN A 297 46.76 37.76 40.52
N SER A 298 47.99 37.60 40.01
CA SER A 298 48.61 38.59 39.14
C SER A 298 48.18 38.41 37.68
N THR A 299 48.11 39.50 36.93
CA THR A 299 47.99 39.46 35.46
C THR A 299 49.36 39.40 34.77
N GLN A 300 50.44 39.26 35.53
CA GLN A 300 51.82 39.35 35.07
C GLN A 300 52.66 38.15 35.53
N TRP A 301 53.48 37.62 34.62
CA TRP A 301 54.49 36.59 34.88
C TRP A 301 55.84 37.17 34.50
N SER A 302 56.77 37.20 35.44
CA SER A 302 58.13 37.66 35.18
C SER A 302 59.07 36.48 34.95
N PHE A 303 60.07 36.68 34.11
CA PHE A 303 61.06 35.68 33.75
C PHE A 303 62.43 36.35 33.83
N THR A 304 63.26 35.92 34.77
CA THR A 304 64.63 36.42 34.94
C THR A 304 65.62 35.41 34.37
N PRO A 305 66.76 35.84 33.83
CA PRO A 305 67.75 34.92 33.31
C PRO A 305 68.41 34.16 34.46
N GLU A 306 68.50 32.84 34.33
CA GLU A 306 69.28 32.03 35.27
C GLU A 306 70.75 32.48 35.30
N PRO A 307 71.52 32.27 36.38
CA PRO A 307 72.89 32.80 36.54
C PRO A 307 73.87 32.49 35.39
N ASN A 308 73.60 31.44 34.61
CA ASN A 308 74.41 31.02 33.48
C ASN A 308 74.05 31.73 32.15
N LEU A 309 72.87 32.35 32.06
CA LEU A 309 72.39 33.06 30.87
C LEU A 309 72.80 34.54 30.92
N LYS A 310 74.02 34.83 30.46
CA LYS A 310 74.62 36.18 30.51
C LYS A 310 74.41 37.00 29.23
N GLN A 311 73.94 36.36 28.16
CA GLN A 311 73.77 37.01 26.86
C GLN A 311 72.77 36.26 25.96
N LEU A 312 72.15 36.99 25.04
CA LEU A 312 71.39 36.44 23.91
C LEU A 312 72.10 36.74 22.60
N THR A 313 72.61 35.69 21.95
CA THR A 313 73.12 35.78 20.57
C THR A 313 71.97 35.67 19.56
N ALA A 314 72.25 35.94 18.28
CA ALA A 314 71.23 35.87 17.23
C ALA A 314 70.53 34.49 17.21
N GLY A 315 69.20 34.49 17.23
CA GLY A 315 68.34 33.31 17.31
C GLY A 315 68.05 32.81 18.73
N GLN A 316 68.81 33.24 19.74
CA GLN A 316 68.53 32.90 21.15
C GLN A 316 67.51 33.86 21.76
N GLY A 317 66.81 33.37 22.78
CA GLY A 317 65.75 34.11 23.46
C GLY A 317 64.98 33.20 24.42
N ILE A 318 63.69 33.50 24.60
CA ILE A 318 62.76 32.79 25.46
C ILE A 318 61.58 32.22 24.66
N GLU A 319 61.22 30.96 24.88
CA GLU A 319 60.09 30.26 24.30
C GLU A 319 59.11 29.86 25.40
N LEU A 320 57.88 30.37 25.31
CA LEU A 320 56.85 30.30 26.33
C LEU A 320 55.67 29.48 25.82
N THR A 321 55.24 28.48 26.59
CA THR A 321 53.97 27.78 26.36
C THR A 321 52.95 28.23 27.40
N ILE A 322 51.94 28.98 26.95
CA ILE A 322 50.79 29.41 27.74
C ILE A 322 49.70 28.35 27.57
N SER A 323 49.28 27.72 28.66
CA SER A 323 48.30 26.64 28.65
C SER A 323 47.17 26.91 29.64
N GLN A 324 46.05 26.21 29.47
CA GLN A 324 44.83 26.35 30.29
C GLN A 324 44.18 27.75 30.18
N LEU A 325 44.40 28.44 29.05
CA LEU A 325 43.83 29.76 28.81
C LEU A 325 42.36 29.64 28.37
N VAL A 326 41.43 30.06 29.22
CA VAL A 326 40.00 30.17 28.88
C VAL A 326 39.66 31.65 28.71
N THR A 327 39.07 32.01 27.57
CA THR A 327 38.64 33.38 27.28
C THR A 327 37.13 33.46 27.17
N SER A 328 36.55 34.53 27.71
CA SER A 328 35.10 34.78 27.65
C SER A 328 34.74 36.26 27.47
N SER A 329 35.73 37.12 27.21
CA SER A 329 35.50 38.53 26.88
C SER A 329 35.00 38.67 25.44
N VAL A 330 34.52 39.86 25.06
CA VAL A 330 34.05 40.15 23.69
C VAL A 330 35.05 39.67 22.63
N SER A 331 34.59 38.90 21.63
CA SER A 331 35.45 38.40 20.54
C SER A 331 36.12 39.56 19.78
N GLY A 332 37.36 39.35 19.32
CA GLY A 332 38.15 40.39 18.67
C GLY A 332 39.65 40.18 18.86
N LEU A 333 40.44 41.15 18.38
CA LEU A 333 41.88 41.19 18.62
C LEU A 333 42.15 41.62 20.06
N ALA A 334 42.91 40.82 20.79
CA ALA A 334 43.48 41.16 22.08
C ALA A 334 45.01 41.06 22.01
N CYS A 335 45.69 41.61 23.00
CA CYS A 335 47.14 41.58 23.04
C CYS A 335 47.65 40.77 24.22
N ILE A 336 48.73 40.02 23.98
CA ILE A 336 49.65 39.58 25.01
C ILE A 336 50.82 40.55 24.98
N TYR A 337 51.09 41.20 26.10
CA TYR A 337 52.20 42.13 26.22
C TYR A 337 53.41 41.39 26.79
N ILE A 338 54.58 41.59 26.19
CA ILE A 338 55.85 41.15 26.76
C ILE A 338 56.72 42.38 26.97
N ASP A 339 56.76 42.86 28.21
CA ASP A 339 57.69 43.90 28.62
C ASP A 339 59.09 43.30 28.75
N TYR A 340 60.11 44.05 28.34
CA TYR A 340 61.50 43.71 28.53
C TYR A 340 62.17 44.83 29.31
N GLN A 341 62.90 44.46 30.36
CA GLN A 341 63.59 45.43 31.20
C GLN A 341 65.05 45.03 31.38
N ASN A 342 65.93 46.04 31.42
CA ASN A 342 67.37 45.89 31.59
C ASN A 342 68.01 44.89 30.62
N ILE A 343 67.61 44.91 29.33
CA ILE A 343 68.21 44.07 28.29
C ILE A 343 69.33 44.85 27.59
N GLY A 344 70.57 44.58 27.97
CA GLY A 344 71.76 45.24 27.41
C GLY A 344 71.85 46.72 27.76
N SER A 345 72.09 47.56 26.75
CA SER A 345 72.13 49.02 26.88
C SER A 345 70.92 49.68 26.18
N TYR A 346 69.83 48.94 26.03
CA TYR A 346 68.60 49.42 25.40
C TYR A 346 67.62 49.92 26.46
N PRO A 347 66.78 50.91 26.13
CA PRO A 347 65.70 51.33 27.02
C PRO A 347 64.73 50.17 27.24
N ASP A 348 64.10 50.13 28.41
CA ASP A 348 62.98 49.25 28.68
C ASP A 348 61.86 49.49 27.65
N GLY A 349 61.16 48.42 27.28
CA GLY A 349 60.09 48.54 26.31
C GLY A 349 59.17 47.35 26.30
N ARG A 350 58.28 47.32 25.30
CA ARG A 350 57.18 46.36 25.21
C ARG A 350 57.10 45.77 23.81
N LEU A 351 56.92 44.46 23.75
CA LEU A 351 56.46 43.75 22.56
C LEU A 351 54.95 43.52 22.69
N VAL A 352 54.21 43.85 21.65
CA VAL A 352 52.75 43.67 21.58
C VAL A 352 52.44 42.51 20.65
N ILE A 353 51.87 41.44 21.19
CA ILE A 353 51.59 40.21 20.44
C ILE A 353 50.08 40.12 20.22
N PRO A 354 49.58 40.34 18.99
CA PRO A 354 48.16 40.26 18.70
C PRO A 354 47.68 38.80 18.69
N ILE A 355 46.61 38.52 19.44
CA ILE A 355 45.89 37.26 19.53
C ILE A 355 44.44 37.50 19.12
N GLU A 356 43.90 36.64 18.26
CA GLU A 356 42.50 36.71 17.85
C GLU A 356 41.65 35.79 18.74
N LYS A 357 40.71 36.36 19.50
CA LYS A 357 39.65 35.61 20.16
C LYS A 357 38.48 35.44 19.19
N THR A 358 38.21 34.22 18.75
CA THR A 358 37.21 33.96 17.71
C THR A 358 36.43 32.67 17.98
N PRO A 359 35.13 32.61 17.60
CA PRO A 359 34.36 31.36 17.65
C PRO A 359 34.76 30.36 16.55
N LEU A 360 35.59 30.78 15.59
CA LEU A 360 36.02 30.00 14.44
C LEU A 360 37.52 29.74 14.50
N LEU A 361 37.93 28.48 14.41
CA LEU A 361 39.34 28.09 14.40
C LEU A 361 39.73 27.46 13.06
N TYR A 362 40.88 27.87 12.52
CA TYR A 362 41.55 27.23 11.39
C TYR A 362 42.74 26.42 11.88
N SER A 363 42.82 25.15 11.49
CA SER A 363 43.99 24.30 11.74
C SER A 363 44.35 23.52 10.48
N GLY A 364 45.42 23.95 9.79
CA GLY A 364 45.78 23.40 8.47
C GLY A 364 44.66 23.63 7.44
N GLU A 365 44.14 22.54 6.86
CA GLU A 365 43.03 22.56 5.88
C GLU A 365 41.62 22.39 6.50
N GLN A 366 41.50 22.52 7.82
CA GLN A 366 40.25 22.23 8.55
C GLN A 366 39.71 23.47 9.26
N VAL A 367 38.39 23.64 9.20
CA VAL A 367 37.63 24.70 9.87
C VAL A 367 36.79 24.09 10.98
N GLY A 368 37.01 24.53 12.21
CA GLY A 368 36.19 24.20 13.37
C GLY A 368 35.33 25.39 13.78
N ILE A 369 34.03 25.18 13.99
CA ILE A 369 33.12 26.14 14.63
C ILE A 369 32.66 25.51 15.95
N GLY A 370 32.97 26.16 17.07
CA GLY A 370 32.71 25.62 18.41
C GLY A 370 33.57 24.40 18.79
N THR A 371 34.69 24.15 18.09
CA THR A 371 35.64 23.08 18.43
C THR A 371 37.08 23.47 18.10
N SER A 372 38.00 23.15 19.01
CA SER A 372 39.45 23.41 18.85
C SER A 372 40.21 22.28 18.14
N ASN A 373 39.55 21.16 17.83
CA ASN A 373 40.18 19.98 17.23
C ASN A 373 39.28 19.37 16.14
N PRO A 374 39.01 20.11 15.03
CA PRO A 374 38.20 19.58 13.95
C PRO A 374 38.78 18.27 13.44
N LYS A 375 37.91 17.28 13.14
CA LYS A 375 38.31 15.96 12.60
C LYS A 375 38.00 15.81 11.11
N ARG A 376 37.45 16.86 10.51
CA ARG A 376 36.97 16.95 9.13
C ARG A 376 37.24 18.36 8.59
N LYS A 377 37.15 18.55 7.27
CA LYS A 377 37.37 19.85 6.61
C LYS A 377 36.50 20.97 7.17
N LEU A 378 35.26 20.64 7.53
CA LEU A 378 34.37 21.50 8.31
C LEU A 378 33.75 20.65 9.42
N GLN A 379 33.92 21.07 10.66
CA GLN A 379 33.21 20.50 11.81
C GLN A 379 32.53 21.63 12.57
N VAL A 380 31.20 21.55 12.66
CA VAL A 380 30.39 22.44 13.49
C VAL A 380 29.92 21.65 14.69
N VAL A 381 30.28 22.10 15.89
CA VAL A 381 29.74 21.57 17.15
C VAL A 381 28.68 22.55 17.62
N GLY A 382 27.41 22.24 17.32
CA GLY A 382 26.27 23.12 17.53
C GLY A 382 25.32 23.13 16.33
N ASP A 383 24.40 24.09 16.34
CA ASP A 383 23.38 24.23 15.30
C ASP A 383 23.87 25.02 14.11
N LEU A 384 23.50 24.59 12.90
CA LEU A 384 23.70 25.37 11.69
C LEU A 384 22.38 26.01 11.26
N ILE A 385 22.27 27.32 11.46
CA ILE A 385 21.12 28.12 11.03
C ILE A 385 21.41 28.66 9.63
N LEU A 386 20.53 28.38 8.67
CA LEU A 386 20.61 28.86 7.29
C LEU A 386 19.44 29.82 7.00
N GLY A 387 19.77 30.96 6.38
CA GLY A 387 18.81 31.97 5.93
C GLY A 387 18.72 33.23 6.79
N LYS A 388 18.39 34.35 6.13
CA LYS A 388 17.76 35.57 6.65
C LYS A 388 17.05 36.21 5.45
N ASP A 389 15.73 36.26 5.46
CA ASP A 389 14.95 36.96 4.44
C ASP A 389 14.04 38.06 5.02
N GLU A 390 13.26 38.69 4.13
CA GLU A 390 12.40 39.85 4.32
C GLU A 390 11.38 39.70 5.48
N THR A 391 11.16 38.47 5.97
CA THR A 391 10.22 38.13 7.04
C THR A 391 10.86 37.48 8.28
N ASN A 392 12.20 37.45 8.36
CA ASN A 392 12.97 36.90 9.48
C ASN A 392 12.96 35.37 9.63
N LYS A 393 12.46 34.62 8.64
CA LYS A 393 12.37 33.15 8.68
C LYS A 393 13.72 32.45 8.45
N LYS A 394 13.92 31.33 9.12
CA LYS A 394 15.20 30.59 9.21
C LYS A 394 14.97 29.09 9.11
N PHE A 395 15.95 28.39 8.58
CA PHE A 395 16.06 26.94 8.73
C PHE A 395 17.17 26.59 9.70
N ILE A 396 17.02 25.49 10.41
CA ILE A 396 18.05 24.93 11.28
C ILE A 396 18.35 23.49 10.88
N PHE A 397 19.64 23.18 10.85
CA PHE A 397 20.16 21.82 10.89
C PHE A 397 20.59 21.57 12.32
N HIS A 398 19.79 20.78 13.03
CA HIS A 398 19.99 20.46 14.42
C HIS A 398 20.40 19.00 14.53
N SER A 399 21.61 18.74 15.01
CA SER A 399 22.06 17.40 15.37
C SER A 399 21.82 17.21 16.86
N ARG A 400 20.91 16.30 17.22
CA ARG A 400 20.58 16.00 18.62
C ARG A 400 20.93 14.57 18.95
N THR A 401 21.31 14.34 20.19
CA THR A 401 21.34 13.03 20.82
C THR A 401 20.26 13.05 21.90
N ASP A 402 19.19 12.28 21.74
CA ASP A 402 18.21 12.06 22.79
C ASP A 402 18.31 10.62 23.34
N TYR A 403 17.41 10.26 24.26
CA TYR A 403 17.34 8.90 24.79
C TYR A 403 17.09 7.82 23.72
N ASN A 404 16.63 8.21 22.52
CA ASN A 404 16.33 7.32 21.39
C ASN A 404 17.41 7.37 20.29
N GLY A 405 18.56 8.00 20.54
CA GLY A 405 19.74 8.01 19.69
C GLY A 405 19.99 9.34 18.96
N ASP A 406 21.01 9.33 18.09
CA ASP A 406 21.36 10.50 17.29
C ASP A 406 20.40 10.68 16.11
N PHE A 407 19.97 11.93 15.88
CA PHE A 407 19.21 12.27 14.69
C PHE A 407 19.60 13.65 14.15
N LEU A 408 19.44 13.78 12.83
CA LEU A 408 19.48 15.07 12.16
C LEU A 408 18.05 15.54 11.97
N GLN A 409 17.77 16.75 12.45
CA GLN A 409 16.49 17.41 12.23
C GLN A 409 16.70 18.67 11.40
N ILE A 410 15.86 18.82 10.37
CA ILE A 410 15.77 20.00 9.54
C ILE A 410 14.40 20.60 9.79
N THR A 411 14.35 21.79 10.38
CA THR A 411 13.08 22.48 10.60
C THR A 411 13.20 23.98 10.30
N HIS A 412 12.06 24.66 10.34
CA HIS A 412 11.92 26.10 10.17
C HIS A 412 11.37 26.72 11.46
N ASP A 413 11.52 28.02 11.58
CA ASP A 413 10.86 28.79 12.63
C ASP A 413 9.38 29.06 12.32
N LYS A 414 8.60 29.17 13.39
CA LYS A 414 7.23 29.66 13.38
C LYS A 414 7.24 31.19 13.32
N ASP A 415 6.06 31.78 13.12
CA ASP A 415 5.91 33.25 13.10
C ASP A 415 6.27 33.93 14.45
N ASN A 416 6.43 33.17 15.54
CA ASN A 416 6.89 33.66 16.85
C ASN A 416 8.40 33.48 17.09
N ASN A 417 9.19 33.19 16.05
CA ASN A 417 10.63 32.87 16.11
C ASN A 417 11.01 31.63 16.94
N GLU A 418 10.05 30.77 17.31
CA GLU A 418 10.36 29.45 17.88
C GLU A 418 10.47 28.39 16.77
N TRP A 419 11.31 27.38 16.96
CA TRP A 419 11.45 26.27 16.00
C TRP A 419 10.21 25.37 15.95
N ASP A 420 9.73 25.04 14.75
CA ASP A 420 8.61 24.11 14.55
C ASP A 420 9.09 22.65 14.48
N TRP A 421 9.51 22.12 15.61
CA TRP A 421 10.05 20.75 15.69
C TRP A 421 9.06 19.66 15.25
N GLY A 422 7.76 19.96 15.20
CA GLY A 422 6.72 19.02 14.78
C GLY A 422 6.53 18.94 13.27
N GLN A 423 6.96 19.94 12.50
CA GLN A 423 6.64 20.06 11.07
C GLN A 423 7.83 19.81 10.13
N GLY A 424 9.04 19.64 10.68
CA GLY A 424 10.26 19.44 9.91
C GLY A 424 10.48 18.02 9.36
N ILE A 425 11.69 17.79 8.87
CA ILE A 425 12.20 16.48 8.46
C ILE A 425 13.12 15.94 9.56
N THR A 426 12.89 14.70 9.99
CA THR A 426 13.72 14.01 10.97
C THR A 426 14.35 12.77 10.35
N LEU A 427 15.68 12.68 10.39
CA LEU A 427 16.47 11.55 9.94
C LEU A 427 17.13 10.87 11.15
N LYS A 428 16.65 9.69 11.53
CA LYS A 428 17.25 8.90 12.61
C LYS A 428 18.41 8.06 12.10
N ARG A 429 19.41 7.82 12.96
CA ARG A 429 20.61 6.99 12.67
C ARG A 429 20.34 5.51 12.31
N GLY A 430 19.08 5.05 12.31
CA GLY A 430 18.64 3.75 11.80
C GLY A 430 17.96 3.76 10.43
N GLY A 431 17.93 4.91 9.74
CA GLY A 431 17.36 5.08 8.40
C GLY A 431 15.85 5.34 8.36
N ASN A 432 15.21 5.62 9.50
CA ASN A 432 13.82 6.08 9.51
C ASN A 432 13.77 7.58 9.21
N VAL A 433 12.89 7.96 8.27
CA VAL A 433 12.64 9.34 7.86
C VAL A 433 11.24 9.75 8.27
N GLY A 434 11.14 10.78 9.11
CA GLY A 434 9.89 11.44 9.47
C GLY A 434 9.74 12.75 8.71
N ILE A 435 8.54 13.02 8.18
CA ILE A 435 8.14 14.31 7.61
C ILE A 435 6.91 14.75 8.39
N GLY A 436 6.99 15.87 9.11
CA GLY A 436 5.92 16.29 10.04
C GLY A 436 5.85 15.47 11.33
N THR A 437 6.94 14.80 11.71
CA THR A 437 7.06 14.05 12.96
C THR A 437 8.52 13.81 13.35
N SER A 438 8.82 13.96 14.64
CA SER A 438 10.13 13.64 15.24
C SER A 438 10.26 12.18 15.68
N THR A 439 9.17 11.41 15.64
CA THR A 439 9.10 10.00 16.07
C THR A 439 8.59 9.10 14.94
N PRO A 440 9.34 8.97 13.82
CA PRO A 440 8.92 8.12 12.71
C PRO A 440 8.78 6.65 13.14
N ALA A 441 7.54 6.13 13.05
CA ALA A 441 7.19 4.76 13.44
C ALA A 441 7.62 3.70 12.40
N ALA A 442 7.98 4.13 11.19
CA ALA A 442 8.40 3.29 10.09
C ALA A 442 9.55 3.94 9.32
N LYS A 443 10.07 3.24 8.30
CA LYS A 443 11.18 3.73 7.45
C LYS A 443 10.86 5.06 6.77
N LEU A 444 9.62 5.26 6.36
CA LEU A 444 9.09 6.54 5.91
C LEU A 444 7.77 6.81 6.63
N HIS A 445 7.69 7.91 7.38
CA HIS A 445 6.48 8.34 8.08
C HIS A 445 6.17 9.80 7.74
N VAL A 446 5.09 10.03 7.00
CA VAL A 446 4.55 11.38 6.74
C VAL A 446 3.37 11.58 7.69
N ASN A 447 3.44 12.60 8.54
CA ASN A 447 2.42 12.90 9.54
C ASN A 447 1.87 14.32 9.33
N GLY A 448 0.55 14.47 9.33
CA GLY A 448 -0.11 15.79 9.26
C GLY A 448 -0.20 16.44 7.87
N GLY A 449 0.00 15.71 6.76
CA GLY A 449 -0.09 16.26 5.41
C GLY A 449 -0.25 15.20 4.30
N ASN A 450 -0.20 15.63 3.04
CA ASN A 450 -0.31 14.75 1.87
C ASN A 450 1.06 14.36 1.33
N ALA A 451 1.24 13.09 0.96
CA ALA A 451 2.35 12.66 0.11
C ALA A 451 1.90 12.68 -1.36
N VAL A 452 2.46 13.61 -2.15
CA VAL A 452 2.17 13.71 -3.60
C VAL A 452 3.32 13.07 -4.38
N ILE A 453 3.00 12.03 -5.16
CA ILE A 453 3.97 11.29 -5.97
C ILE A 453 3.47 11.31 -7.42
N SER A 454 4.23 11.97 -8.31
CA SER A 454 3.88 12.09 -9.73
C SER A 454 4.23 10.83 -10.54
N GLY A 455 5.17 10.03 -10.04
CA GLY A 455 5.61 8.77 -10.62
C GLY A 455 4.74 7.57 -10.24
N ASN A 456 5.32 6.38 -10.38
CA ASN A 456 4.71 5.12 -9.97
C ASN A 456 5.15 4.77 -8.53
N VAL A 457 4.20 4.37 -7.68
CA VAL A 457 4.45 3.94 -6.31
C VAL A 457 4.47 2.41 -6.26
N GLY A 458 5.62 1.82 -5.94
CA GLY A 458 5.78 0.39 -5.71
C GLY A 458 5.73 0.06 -4.22
N ILE A 459 4.92 -0.93 -3.83
CA ILE A 459 4.92 -1.51 -2.47
C ILE A 459 5.21 -3.00 -2.62
N GLY A 460 6.39 -3.46 -2.15
CA GLY A 460 6.84 -4.84 -2.31
C GLY A 460 7.45 -5.19 -3.68
N ILE A 461 7.50 -4.24 -4.61
CA ILE A 461 8.06 -4.41 -5.97
C ILE A 461 9.09 -3.33 -6.32
N THR A 462 10.13 -3.70 -7.08
CA THR A 462 11.22 -2.80 -7.48
C THR A 462 10.97 -2.06 -8.81
N ASN A 463 10.08 -2.58 -9.67
CA ASN A 463 9.75 -2.01 -10.98
C ASN A 463 8.22 -1.84 -11.15
N PRO A 464 7.60 -0.82 -10.51
CA PRO A 464 6.16 -0.63 -10.59
C PRO A 464 5.72 -0.20 -12.00
N THR A 465 4.93 -1.04 -12.66
CA THR A 465 4.36 -0.82 -14.00
C THR A 465 3.12 0.09 -14.05
N ALA A 466 2.58 0.49 -12.89
CA ALA A 466 1.38 1.33 -12.77
C ALA A 466 1.58 2.41 -11.70
N LYS A 467 0.70 3.44 -11.68
CA LYS A 467 0.78 4.56 -10.73
C LYS A 467 0.79 4.10 -9.27
N LEU A 468 0.07 3.03 -8.95
CA LEU A 468 0.19 2.29 -7.70
C LEU A 468 0.29 0.81 -8.05
N HIS A 469 1.38 0.15 -7.65
CA HIS A 469 1.61 -1.29 -7.85
C HIS A 469 2.04 -1.90 -6.52
N VAL A 470 1.19 -2.76 -5.97
CA VAL A 470 1.47 -3.54 -4.75
C VAL A 470 1.68 -4.99 -5.15
N ASP A 471 2.81 -5.59 -4.77
CA ASP A 471 3.14 -7.00 -5.05
C ASP A 471 3.55 -7.72 -3.76
N GLY A 472 3.09 -8.97 -3.59
CA GLY A 472 3.54 -9.86 -2.51
C GLY A 472 3.09 -9.53 -1.06
N GLY A 473 2.00 -8.78 -0.84
CA GLY A 473 1.50 -8.51 0.53
C GLY A 473 0.08 -7.94 0.63
N ASP A 474 -0.40 -7.70 1.86
CA ASP A 474 -1.71 -7.10 2.15
C ASP A 474 -1.68 -5.58 2.00
N ALA A 475 -2.54 -5.03 1.13
CA ALA A 475 -2.84 -3.60 1.10
C ALA A 475 -4.04 -3.30 2.02
N VAL A 476 -3.78 -2.86 3.26
CA VAL A 476 -4.84 -2.47 4.21
C VAL A 476 -5.16 -0.98 4.05
N ILE A 477 -6.36 -0.68 3.52
CA ILE A 477 -6.88 0.69 3.42
C ILE A 477 -8.08 0.82 4.35
N SER A 478 -7.95 1.62 5.42
CA SER A 478 -9.01 1.84 6.42
C SER A 478 -10.07 2.84 5.96
N GLY A 479 -9.72 3.72 5.02
CA GLY A 479 -10.56 4.76 4.45
C GLY A 479 -11.36 4.32 3.22
N LYS A 480 -11.83 5.29 2.44
CA LYS A 480 -12.53 5.06 1.18
C LYS A 480 -11.55 5.01 0.01
N VAL A 481 -11.68 4.00 -0.85
CA VAL A 481 -10.90 3.81 -2.08
C VAL A 481 -11.76 4.23 -3.27
N GLY A 482 -11.37 5.31 -3.94
CA GLY A 482 -11.96 5.72 -5.23
C GLY A 482 -11.12 5.22 -6.39
N ILE A 483 -11.73 4.52 -7.36
CA ILE A 483 -11.10 4.14 -8.63
C ILE A 483 -11.89 4.83 -9.75
N GLY A 484 -11.27 5.79 -10.43
CA GLY A 484 -11.97 6.61 -11.45
C GLY A 484 -12.91 7.69 -10.89
N ILE A 485 -12.87 7.96 -9.58
CA ILE A 485 -13.71 8.97 -8.92
C ILE A 485 -12.94 9.74 -7.84
N THR A 486 -13.21 11.04 -7.75
CA THR A 486 -12.53 11.95 -6.81
C THR A 486 -13.16 12.01 -5.42
N ASN A 487 -14.46 11.69 -5.31
CA ASN A 487 -15.20 11.67 -4.05
C ASN A 487 -15.91 10.32 -3.85
N PRO A 488 -15.21 9.28 -3.36
CA PRO A 488 -15.81 7.97 -3.13
C PRO A 488 -16.93 8.06 -2.07
N ALA A 489 -18.12 7.55 -2.39
CA ALA A 489 -19.26 7.53 -1.48
C ALA A 489 -19.18 6.38 -0.47
N ALA A 490 -18.54 5.26 -0.85
CA ALA A 490 -18.37 4.05 -0.05
C ALA A 490 -16.90 3.71 0.19
N LYS A 491 -16.63 2.69 1.03
CA LYS A 491 -15.27 2.19 1.32
C LYS A 491 -14.51 1.76 0.06
N LEU A 492 -15.22 1.26 -0.96
CA LEU A 492 -14.71 1.06 -2.31
C LEU A 492 -15.73 1.63 -3.29
N HIS A 493 -15.34 2.59 -4.13
CA HIS A 493 -16.19 3.20 -5.15
C HIS A 493 -15.43 3.22 -6.48
N VAL A 494 -15.89 2.43 -7.44
CA VAL A 494 -15.34 2.39 -8.81
C VAL A 494 -16.32 3.12 -9.73
N ASN A 495 -15.86 4.11 -10.49
CA ASN A 495 -16.68 4.85 -11.46
C ASN A 495 -16.03 4.82 -12.85
N GLY A 496 -16.74 4.27 -13.82
CA GLY A 496 -16.28 4.12 -15.21
C GLY A 496 -15.31 2.95 -15.41
N GLY A 497 -15.74 1.92 -16.15
CA GLY A 497 -14.97 0.71 -16.48
C GLY A 497 -15.39 -0.53 -15.67
N ASP A 498 -14.93 -1.70 -16.13
CA ASP A 498 -15.18 -2.98 -15.45
C ASP A 498 -14.29 -3.10 -14.20
N ALA A 499 -14.89 -3.34 -13.02
CA ALA A 499 -14.16 -3.76 -11.84
C ALA A 499 -13.89 -5.28 -11.93
N VAL A 500 -12.79 -5.67 -12.58
CA VAL A 500 -12.39 -7.08 -12.66
C VAL A 500 -11.72 -7.49 -11.34
N ILE A 501 -12.46 -8.18 -10.46
CA ILE A 501 -11.91 -8.77 -9.24
C ILE A 501 -11.52 -10.22 -9.52
N GLY A 502 -10.22 -10.49 -9.66
CA GLY A 502 -9.72 -11.85 -9.80
C GLY A 502 -9.83 -12.62 -8.48
N GLY A 503 -10.73 -13.62 -8.41
CA GLY A 503 -10.88 -14.50 -7.25
C GLY A 503 -12.25 -14.44 -6.58
N LYS A 504 -12.36 -15.04 -5.38
CA LYS A 504 -13.61 -15.03 -4.59
C LYS A 504 -13.80 -13.65 -3.94
N VAL A 505 -14.88 -12.96 -4.29
CA VAL A 505 -15.28 -11.68 -3.65
C VAL A 505 -16.12 -12.00 -2.41
N ALA A 506 -15.60 -11.72 -1.21
CA ALA A 506 -16.38 -11.76 0.01
C ALA A 506 -16.91 -10.37 0.34
N ILE A 507 -18.15 -10.07 -0.02
CA ILE A 507 -18.86 -8.87 0.46
C ILE A 507 -19.36 -9.18 1.88
N ARG A 508 -18.53 -8.93 2.89
CA ARG A 508 -18.94 -9.03 4.30
C ARG A 508 -19.34 -7.65 4.79
N THR A 509 -20.59 -7.55 5.17
CA THR A 509 -21.21 -6.37 5.73
C THR A 509 -21.60 -6.69 7.18
N THR A 510 -21.57 -5.71 8.07
CA THR A 510 -22.00 -5.92 9.47
C THR A 510 -23.48 -5.60 9.67
N ASN A 511 -24.15 -4.95 8.71
CA ASN A 511 -25.58 -4.62 8.76
C ASN A 511 -26.18 -4.03 7.45
N PRO A 512 -26.33 -4.74 6.32
CA PRO A 512 -27.09 -4.25 5.17
C PRO A 512 -28.44 -4.96 5.06
N GLN A 513 -29.34 -4.36 4.29
CA GLN A 513 -30.57 -5.01 3.88
C GLN A 513 -30.34 -6.06 2.78
N ILE A 514 -29.25 -5.99 2.00
CA ILE A 514 -28.86 -6.84 0.84
C ILE A 514 -27.32 -6.95 0.74
N ASP A 515 -26.77 -8.12 0.39
CA ASP A 515 -25.31 -8.38 0.35
C ASP A 515 -24.66 -8.11 -1.02
N LEU A 516 -25.39 -8.30 -2.12
CA LEU A 516 -24.99 -7.87 -3.46
C LEU A 516 -26.15 -7.13 -4.12
N ALA A 517 -26.09 -5.80 -4.09
CA ALA A 517 -27.02 -4.90 -4.76
C ALA A 517 -26.75 -4.83 -6.28
N ILE A 518 -27.80 -4.81 -7.10
CA ILE A 518 -27.74 -4.63 -8.56
C ILE A 518 -28.60 -3.42 -8.93
N GLY A 519 -27.97 -2.26 -9.19
CA GLY A 519 -28.63 -1.05 -9.68
C GLY A 519 -29.21 -0.10 -8.63
N ASP A 520 -29.71 -0.62 -7.50
CA ASP A 520 -30.25 0.16 -6.36
C ASP A 520 -29.94 -0.54 -5.01
N ASN A 521 -30.51 -0.07 -3.91
CA ASN A 521 -30.26 -0.63 -2.56
C ASN A 521 -31.27 -1.69 -2.11
N ASP A 522 -32.24 -2.06 -2.95
CA ASP A 522 -33.37 -2.91 -2.58
C ASP A 522 -33.59 -4.10 -3.53
N THR A 523 -32.75 -4.21 -4.58
CA THR A 523 -32.70 -5.29 -5.55
C THR A 523 -31.34 -5.98 -5.55
N GLY A 524 -31.31 -7.31 -5.34
CA GLY A 524 -30.04 -8.04 -5.27
C GLY A 524 -30.08 -9.43 -4.63
N LEU A 525 -28.90 -9.94 -4.29
CA LEU A 525 -28.72 -11.19 -3.53
C LEU A 525 -28.52 -10.89 -2.04
N LYS A 526 -29.20 -11.66 -1.18
CA LYS A 526 -29.16 -11.50 0.27
C LYS A 526 -28.98 -12.85 0.94
N GLN A 527 -28.07 -12.93 1.89
CA GLN A 527 -27.98 -14.05 2.82
C GLN A 527 -28.98 -13.82 3.97
N GLN A 528 -30.04 -14.64 4.02
CA GLN A 528 -31.11 -14.49 5.03
C GLN A 528 -30.81 -15.23 6.33
N GLY A 529 -29.90 -16.21 6.29
CA GLY A 529 -29.51 -17.05 7.42
C GLY A 529 -28.26 -17.88 7.09
N GLU A 530 -27.82 -18.73 8.02
CA GLU A 530 -26.72 -19.66 7.74
C GLU A 530 -27.11 -20.59 6.59
N ASN A 531 -26.31 -20.58 5.52
CA ASN A 531 -26.54 -21.38 4.31
C ASN A 531 -27.84 -21.08 3.54
N GLU A 532 -28.47 -19.92 3.73
CA GLU A 532 -29.64 -19.50 2.95
C GLU A 532 -29.30 -18.38 1.97
N LEU A 533 -29.70 -18.53 0.71
CA LEU A 533 -29.51 -17.51 -0.34
C LEU A 533 -30.87 -17.03 -0.85
N ALA A 534 -31.11 -15.72 -0.78
CA ALA A 534 -32.31 -15.10 -1.30
C ALA A 534 -32.02 -14.12 -2.45
N ILE A 535 -32.99 -14.01 -3.35
CA ILE A 535 -33.09 -12.94 -4.35
C ILE A 535 -34.19 -11.99 -3.88
N CYS A 536 -33.86 -10.70 -3.78
CA CYS A 536 -34.75 -9.64 -3.34
C CYS A 536 -35.00 -8.62 -4.45
N THR A 537 -36.22 -8.06 -4.51
CA THR A 537 -36.55 -6.86 -5.30
C THR A 537 -37.46 -5.95 -4.49
N ASN A 538 -37.23 -4.63 -4.54
CA ASN A 538 -37.95 -3.65 -3.70
C ASN A 538 -37.93 -4.04 -2.20
N GLY A 539 -36.81 -4.62 -1.74
CA GLY A 539 -36.61 -5.08 -0.37
C GLY A 539 -37.38 -6.35 0.02
N ILE A 540 -38.16 -6.93 -0.90
CA ILE A 540 -38.99 -8.12 -0.66
C ILE A 540 -38.29 -9.36 -1.23
N GLU A 541 -38.23 -10.43 -0.45
CA GLU A 541 -37.75 -11.73 -0.89
C GLU A 541 -38.67 -12.33 -1.97
N ARG A 542 -38.08 -12.72 -3.10
CA ARG A 542 -38.78 -13.33 -4.23
C ARG A 542 -38.46 -14.80 -4.40
N VAL A 543 -37.18 -15.14 -4.21
CA VAL A 543 -36.68 -16.51 -4.30
C VAL A 543 -35.79 -16.77 -3.11
N ARG A 544 -35.93 -17.93 -2.47
CA ARG A 544 -35.02 -18.40 -1.42
C ARG A 544 -34.59 -19.82 -1.71
N VAL A 545 -33.29 -20.08 -1.62
CA VAL A 545 -32.74 -21.41 -1.41
C VAL A 545 -32.46 -21.54 0.09
N ASN A 546 -33.17 -22.43 0.77
CA ASN A 546 -32.96 -22.64 2.21
C ASN A 546 -31.75 -23.55 2.47
N ALA A 547 -31.38 -23.72 3.75
CA ALA A 547 -30.23 -24.53 4.15
C ALA A 547 -30.34 -26.02 3.74
N SER A 548 -31.54 -26.53 3.49
CA SER A 548 -31.79 -27.89 3.00
C SER A 548 -31.73 -28.03 1.47
N GLY A 549 -31.46 -26.93 0.75
CA GLY A 549 -31.40 -26.89 -0.71
C GLY A 549 -32.76 -26.83 -1.41
N ASN A 550 -33.83 -26.50 -0.68
CA ASN A 550 -35.16 -26.32 -1.25
C ASN A 550 -35.34 -24.89 -1.76
N VAL A 551 -35.95 -24.74 -2.93
CA VAL A 551 -36.21 -23.45 -3.57
C VAL A 551 -37.65 -22.99 -3.31
N GLY A 552 -37.82 -21.86 -2.64
CA GLY A 552 -39.08 -21.15 -2.51
C GLY A 552 -39.16 -20.01 -3.51
N ILE A 553 -40.28 -19.89 -4.23
CA ILE A 553 -40.62 -18.71 -5.03
C ILE A 553 -41.88 -18.10 -4.43
N GLY A 554 -41.76 -16.90 -3.86
CA GLY A 554 -42.86 -16.22 -3.16
C GLY A 554 -43.25 -16.82 -1.80
N SER A 555 -42.63 -17.91 -1.36
CA SER A 555 -42.86 -18.56 -0.06
C SER A 555 -41.59 -18.57 0.79
N THR A 556 -41.75 -18.46 2.10
CA THR A 556 -40.71 -18.80 3.09
C THR A 556 -40.88 -20.21 3.67
N ASP A 557 -42.03 -20.85 3.46
CA ASP A 557 -42.29 -22.24 3.86
C ASP A 557 -41.90 -23.19 2.72
N ASN A 558 -40.64 -23.63 2.75
CA ASN A 558 -40.01 -24.44 1.70
C ASN A 558 -39.99 -25.93 2.08
N SER A 559 -41.17 -26.51 2.32
CA SER A 559 -41.33 -27.94 2.67
C SER A 559 -40.95 -28.92 1.56
N HIS A 560 -40.78 -28.46 0.32
CA HIS A 560 -40.48 -29.29 -0.87
C HIS A 560 -39.31 -28.74 -1.67
N ARG A 561 -38.74 -29.54 -2.58
CA ARG A 561 -37.61 -29.15 -3.45
C ARG A 561 -37.84 -27.85 -4.22
N LEU A 562 -39.08 -27.63 -4.69
CA LEU A 562 -39.55 -26.37 -5.25
C LEU A 562 -40.95 -26.06 -4.69
N THR A 563 -41.08 -25.01 -3.89
CA THR A 563 -42.37 -24.46 -3.45
C THR A 563 -42.62 -23.16 -4.19
N ILE A 564 -43.73 -23.04 -4.93
CA ILE A 564 -44.16 -21.78 -5.54
C ILE A 564 -45.44 -21.34 -4.84
N TYR A 565 -45.41 -20.20 -4.18
CA TYR A 565 -46.56 -19.60 -3.52
C TYR A 565 -46.96 -18.30 -4.22
N SER A 566 -48.26 -18.13 -4.42
CA SER A 566 -48.88 -16.88 -4.80
C SER A 566 -50.03 -16.60 -3.85
N ALA A 567 -50.21 -15.33 -3.47
CA ALA A 567 -51.36 -14.90 -2.68
C ALA A 567 -52.68 -14.86 -3.49
N ASN A 568 -52.62 -15.19 -4.79
CA ASN A 568 -53.79 -15.31 -5.68
C ASN A 568 -53.71 -16.61 -6.50
N GLU A 569 -54.77 -16.93 -7.26
CA GLU A 569 -54.90 -18.17 -8.04
C GLU A 569 -53.86 -18.36 -9.16
N LYS A 570 -52.98 -17.38 -9.41
CA LYS A 570 -51.96 -17.44 -10.47
C LYS A 570 -50.62 -17.86 -9.88
N THR A 571 -50.42 -19.16 -9.70
CA THR A 571 -49.22 -19.72 -9.04
C THR A 571 -48.10 -20.08 -10.02
N LEU A 572 -48.34 -20.96 -11.00
CA LEU A 572 -47.34 -21.34 -12.03
C LEU A 572 -47.96 -21.20 -13.42
N ARG A 573 -47.31 -20.43 -14.30
CA ARG A 573 -47.71 -20.27 -15.70
C ARG A 573 -46.59 -20.76 -16.61
N LEU A 574 -46.86 -21.81 -17.38
CA LEU A 574 -45.99 -22.26 -18.48
C LEU A 574 -46.48 -21.58 -19.77
N ILE A 575 -45.58 -20.90 -20.48
CA ILE A 575 -45.90 -20.17 -21.72
C ILE A 575 -44.99 -20.72 -22.82
N GLY A 576 -45.59 -21.23 -23.91
CA GLY A 576 -44.87 -21.66 -25.10
C GLY A 576 -44.52 -20.49 -26.03
N PRO A 577 -43.79 -20.72 -27.13
CA PRO A 577 -43.24 -19.67 -27.98
C PRO A 577 -44.27 -18.81 -28.74
N GLY A 578 -45.56 -19.16 -28.74
CA GLY A 578 -46.62 -18.39 -29.42
C GLY A 578 -47.38 -17.40 -28.53
N SER A 579 -48.00 -16.38 -29.14
CA SER A 579 -48.99 -15.52 -28.48
C SER A 579 -50.07 -16.38 -27.80
N PHE A 580 -50.36 -16.11 -26.52
CA PHE A 580 -51.28 -16.88 -25.67
C PHE A 580 -50.83 -18.28 -25.21
N GLY A 581 -49.55 -18.64 -25.33
CA GLY A 581 -48.99 -19.83 -24.64
C GLY A 581 -49.15 -21.15 -25.38
N VAL A 582 -49.35 -21.12 -26.71
CA VAL A 582 -49.31 -22.33 -27.55
C VAL A 582 -47.90 -22.95 -27.49
N GLY A 583 -47.82 -24.25 -27.15
CA GLY A 583 -46.56 -25.01 -27.07
C GLY A 583 -45.88 -25.05 -25.69
N ALA A 584 -46.55 -24.58 -24.63
CA ALA A 584 -46.04 -24.74 -23.27
C ALA A 584 -46.09 -26.22 -22.85
N GLN A 585 -44.97 -26.79 -22.46
CA GLN A 585 -44.88 -28.18 -21.98
C GLN A 585 -44.24 -28.19 -20.60
N LEU A 586 -44.80 -28.99 -19.67
CA LEU A 586 -44.09 -29.40 -18.46
C LEU A 586 -43.33 -30.67 -18.81
N ASN A 587 -42.08 -30.49 -19.27
CA ASN A 587 -41.23 -31.58 -19.70
C ASN A 587 -40.41 -32.08 -18.50
N PHE A 588 -40.65 -33.31 -18.03
CA PHE A 588 -39.90 -33.94 -16.93
C PHE A 588 -38.61 -34.63 -17.38
N GLY A 589 -38.31 -34.56 -18.68
CA GLY A 589 -36.96 -34.75 -19.19
C GLY A 589 -36.59 -36.18 -19.58
N ASP A 590 -37.49 -36.92 -20.26
CA ASP A 590 -37.17 -38.15 -20.98
C ASP A 590 -38.36 -38.74 -21.77
N ASN A 591 -39.01 -38.02 -22.69
CA ASN A 591 -40.03 -38.59 -23.61
C ASN A 591 -41.24 -39.33 -22.97
N ASP A 592 -41.39 -39.37 -21.64
CA ASP A 592 -42.47 -40.08 -20.92
C ASP A 592 -43.29 -39.15 -20.00
N GLU A 593 -44.42 -39.71 -19.52
CA GLU A 593 -45.71 -39.16 -19.09
C GLU A 593 -45.85 -37.82 -18.33
N VAL A 594 -47.08 -37.28 -18.44
CA VAL A 594 -47.61 -36.11 -17.71
C VAL A 594 -48.37 -36.59 -16.45
N TYR A 595 -47.96 -36.17 -15.25
CA TYR A 595 -48.74 -36.37 -14.03
C TYR A 595 -49.81 -35.27 -13.82
N LEU A 596 -51.07 -35.69 -13.61
CA LEU A 596 -52.16 -34.82 -13.14
C LEU A 596 -52.96 -35.55 -12.06
N THR A 597 -53.12 -34.94 -10.87
CA THR A 597 -53.93 -35.44 -9.74
C THR A 597 -54.42 -34.23 -8.94
N GLU A 598 -55.70 -34.13 -8.53
CA GLU A 598 -56.19 -34.61 -7.23
C GLU A 598 -57.68 -35.03 -7.19
N ASN A 599 -58.00 -35.97 -6.30
CA ASN A 599 -59.28 -36.62 -6.01
C ASN A 599 -60.31 -35.71 -5.30
N GLN A 600 -61.61 -35.96 -5.52
CA GLN A 600 -62.67 -36.17 -4.49
C GLN A 600 -63.82 -37.06 -5.02
N ASP A 601 -64.00 -37.13 -6.34
CA ASP A 601 -65.07 -37.85 -7.05
C ASP A 601 -64.57 -39.13 -7.76
N ARG A 602 -63.32 -39.56 -7.47
CA ARG A 602 -62.67 -40.84 -7.86
C ARG A 602 -62.73 -41.19 -9.35
N LYS A 603 -62.67 -40.19 -10.23
CA LYS A 603 -62.61 -40.43 -11.68
C LYS A 603 -61.38 -39.78 -12.29
N LEU A 604 -60.55 -40.64 -12.90
CA LEU A 604 -59.44 -40.23 -13.76
C LEU A 604 -59.99 -39.95 -15.17
N LEU A 605 -59.90 -38.70 -15.62
CA LEU A 605 -60.32 -38.29 -16.95
C LEU A 605 -59.08 -38.04 -17.83
N ILE A 606 -58.73 -39.02 -18.67
CA ILE A 606 -57.66 -38.88 -19.67
C ILE A 606 -58.27 -38.32 -20.95
N ARG A 607 -57.95 -37.07 -21.31
CA ARG A 607 -58.40 -36.44 -22.57
C ARG A 607 -57.25 -36.42 -23.56
N ALA A 608 -57.41 -37.12 -24.68
CA ALA A 608 -56.55 -36.98 -25.85
C ALA A 608 -57.33 -36.37 -27.00
N HIS A 609 -56.67 -35.56 -27.83
CA HIS A 609 -57.32 -34.82 -28.92
C HIS A 609 -57.79 -35.73 -30.07
N THR A 610 -57.07 -36.82 -30.33
CA THR A 610 -57.34 -37.73 -31.44
C THR A 610 -57.42 -39.17 -30.98
N GLN A 611 -56.42 -39.63 -30.24
CA GLN A 611 -56.34 -41.01 -29.76
C GLN A 611 -55.67 -41.08 -28.40
N ILE A 612 -56.16 -42.01 -27.57
CA ILE A 612 -55.41 -42.49 -26.42
C ILE A 612 -54.73 -43.78 -26.89
N ASN A 613 -53.42 -43.71 -27.11
CA ASN A 613 -52.64 -44.90 -27.43
C ASN A 613 -52.22 -45.58 -26.12
N LEU A 614 -52.80 -46.73 -25.83
CA LEU A 614 -52.41 -47.57 -24.69
C LEU A 614 -51.53 -48.69 -25.24
N ASP A 615 -50.23 -48.41 -25.36
CA ASP A 615 -49.24 -49.37 -25.87
C ASP A 615 -48.83 -50.38 -24.79
N SER A 616 -49.80 -51.20 -24.39
CA SER A 616 -49.62 -52.31 -23.47
C SER A 616 -49.97 -53.62 -24.17
N PRO A 617 -49.23 -54.72 -23.92
CA PRO A 617 -49.60 -56.02 -24.46
C PRO A 617 -51.00 -56.46 -24.03
N SER A 618 -51.51 -55.95 -22.90
CA SER A 618 -52.88 -56.18 -22.42
C SER A 618 -53.45 -54.96 -21.69
N VAL A 619 -54.69 -54.59 -22.03
CA VAL A 619 -55.47 -53.53 -21.38
C VAL A 619 -56.58 -54.17 -20.53
N GLY A 620 -56.46 -54.03 -19.21
CA GLY A 620 -57.47 -54.48 -18.24
C GLY A 620 -58.39 -53.33 -17.84
N ILE A 621 -59.71 -53.57 -17.91
CA ILE A 621 -60.72 -52.62 -17.41
C ILE A 621 -61.54 -53.33 -16.34
N GLY A 622 -61.43 -52.88 -15.08
CA GLY A 622 -62.07 -53.54 -13.93
C GLY A 622 -61.34 -54.80 -13.43
N THR A 623 -60.14 -55.08 -13.94
CA THR A 623 -59.26 -56.16 -13.48
C THR A 623 -57.80 -55.74 -13.55
N ASN A 624 -57.02 -56.27 -12.62
CA ASN A 624 -55.57 -56.08 -12.58
C ASN A 624 -54.82 -57.28 -13.16
N ASP A 625 -55.54 -58.33 -13.59
CA ASP A 625 -55.00 -59.51 -14.29
C ASP A 625 -55.73 -59.72 -15.64
N PRO A 626 -55.38 -58.92 -16.67
CA PRO A 626 -56.00 -59.02 -17.98
C PRO A 626 -55.52 -60.28 -18.74
N LYS A 627 -56.45 -61.19 -19.07
CA LYS A 627 -56.17 -62.48 -19.71
C LYS A 627 -56.10 -62.44 -21.24
N ALA A 628 -56.32 -61.26 -21.83
CA ALA A 628 -56.27 -61.00 -23.26
C ALA A 628 -55.84 -59.54 -23.50
N LYS A 629 -55.49 -59.21 -24.76
CA LYS A 629 -55.06 -57.86 -25.15
C LYS A 629 -56.04 -56.77 -24.73
N LEU A 630 -57.33 -57.10 -24.70
CA LEU A 630 -58.36 -56.28 -24.06
C LEU A 630 -59.20 -57.20 -23.18
N HIS A 631 -59.15 -57.00 -21.86
CA HIS A 631 -59.96 -57.74 -20.88
C HIS A 631 -60.79 -56.76 -20.05
N VAL A 632 -62.10 -56.74 -20.32
CA VAL A 632 -63.07 -56.03 -19.48
C VAL A 632 -63.65 -57.04 -18.48
N ASN A 633 -63.40 -56.85 -17.19
CA ASN A 633 -63.86 -57.74 -16.13
C ASN A 633 -64.87 -57.01 -15.23
N GLY A 634 -65.97 -57.67 -14.88
CA GLY A 634 -66.97 -57.12 -13.96
C GLY A 634 -67.89 -56.04 -14.56
N GLY A 635 -68.02 -55.95 -15.88
CA GLY A 635 -68.92 -55.01 -16.56
C GLY A 635 -69.08 -55.29 -18.04
N ASN A 636 -69.85 -54.45 -18.75
CA ASN A 636 -70.07 -54.56 -20.20
C ASN A 636 -69.05 -53.72 -20.98
N ALA A 637 -68.57 -54.25 -22.11
CA ALA A 637 -67.92 -53.43 -23.14
C ALA A 637 -69.02 -52.85 -24.06
N VAL A 638 -69.31 -51.56 -23.90
CA VAL A 638 -70.30 -50.86 -24.73
C VAL A 638 -69.59 -50.13 -25.86
N ILE A 639 -69.77 -50.61 -27.09
CA ILE A 639 -69.25 -49.98 -28.31
C ILE A 639 -70.46 -49.45 -29.08
N SER A 640 -70.53 -48.14 -29.29
CA SER A 640 -71.68 -47.47 -29.91
C SER A 640 -71.65 -47.46 -31.44
N GLY A 641 -70.61 -48.01 -32.06
CA GLY A 641 -70.43 -48.08 -33.51
C GLY A 641 -70.16 -49.50 -34.01
N ASN A 642 -69.88 -49.63 -35.31
CA ASN A 642 -69.57 -50.90 -35.95
C ASN A 642 -68.25 -51.49 -35.43
N VAL A 643 -68.24 -52.80 -35.18
CA VAL A 643 -67.06 -53.55 -34.75
C VAL A 643 -66.48 -54.30 -35.94
N GLY A 644 -65.23 -54.00 -36.29
CA GLY A 644 -64.48 -54.72 -37.32
C GLY A 644 -63.52 -55.73 -36.70
N ILE A 645 -63.66 -57.01 -37.06
CA ILE A 645 -62.69 -58.05 -36.69
C ILE A 645 -61.92 -58.45 -37.95
N GLY A 646 -60.65 -58.03 -38.02
CA GLY A 646 -59.82 -58.22 -39.21
C GLY A 646 -60.07 -57.21 -40.34
N THR A 647 -60.86 -56.16 -40.08
CA THR A 647 -61.14 -55.06 -41.00
C THR A 647 -61.07 -53.72 -40.26
N THR A 648 -60.70 -52.65 -40.95
CA THR A 648 -60.64 -51.28 -40.39
C THR A 648 -61.85 -50.43 -40.78
N THR A 649 -62.73 -50.92 -41.65
CA THR A 649 -63.86 -50.15 -42.20
C THR A 649 -65.18 -50.94 -42.20
N PRO A 650 -65.64 -51.48 -41.05
CA PRO A 650 -66.86 -52.30 -40.99
C PRO A 650 -68.12 -51.52 -41.42
N LYS A 651 -68.87 -52.01 -42.41
CA LYS A 651 -70.13 -51.41 -42.88
C LYS A 651 -71.38 -51.94 -42.16
N ILE A 652 -71.27 -53.11 -41.54
CA ILE A 652 -72.31 -53.74 -40.71
C ILE A 652 -71.88 -53.77 -39.24
N HIS A 653 -72.82 -53.99 -38.32
CA HIS A 653 -72.58 -53.90 -36.87
C HIS A 653 -71.43 -54.79 -36.39
N LEU A 654 -71.33 -56.02 -36.90
CA LEU A 654 -70.17 -56.88 -36.74
C LEU A 654 -69.73 -57.40 -38.11
N ALA A 655 -68.66 -56.81 -38.65
CA ALA A 655 -68.03 -57.26 -39.89
C ALA A 655 -66.79 -58.11 -39.57
N ILE A 656 -66.66 -59.25 -40.25
CA ILE A 656 -65.62 -60.25 -39.99
C ILE A 656 -64.88 -60.55 -41.30
N GLY A 657 -63.58 -60.30 -41.33
CA GLY A 657 -62.69 -60.63 -42.46
C GLY A 657 -62.74 -59.66 -43.65
N ASP A 658 -63.90 -59.08 -43.93
CA ASP A 658 -64.12 -57.99 -44.88
C ASP A 658 -65.01 -56.90 -44.24
N ASP A 659 -65.55 -55.96 -45.02
CA ASP A 659 -66.39 -54.89 -44.49
C ASP A 659 -67.91 -55.16 -44.50
N ASP A 660 -68.40 -56.23 -45.13
CA ASP A 660 -69.83 -56.45 -45.38
C ASP A 660 -70.34 -57.90 -45.19
N THR A 661 -69.49 -58.77 -44.66
CA THR A 661 -69.80 -60.13 -44.24
C THR A 661 -69.80 -60.23 -42.71
N GLY A 662 -70.88 -60.78 -42.14
CA GLY A 662 -71.00 -60.95 -40.70
C GLY A 662 -72.43 -60.91 -40.18
N LEU A 663 -72.62 -60.34 -38.98
CA LEU A 663 -73.90 -60.32 -38.29
C LEU A 663 -74.46 -58.90 -38.26
N GLN A 664 -75.73 -58.78 -38.62
CA GLN A 664 -76.45 -57.52 -38.53
C GLN A 664 -77.79 -57.74 -37.85
N GLN A 665 -78.07 -56.88 -36.87
CA GLN A 665 -79.41 -56.76 -36.31
C GLN A 665 -80.25 -55.94 -37.29
N GLN A 666 -81.31 -56.55 -37.81
CA GLN A 666 -82.20 -55.96 -38.83
C GLN A 666 -83.48 -55.36 -38.23
N GLY A 667 -83.57 -55.35 -36.91
CA GLY A 667 -84.72 -54.91 -36.12
C GLY A 667 -84.69 -55.55 -34.74
N ASP A 668 -85.62 -55.13 -33.88
CA ASP A 668 -85.71 -55.72 -32.54
C ASP A 668 -86.00 -57.23 -32.64
N GLY A 669 -85.19 -58.03 -31.95
CA GLY A 669 -85.25 -59.49 -32.00
C GLY A 669 -84.94 -60.14 -33.36
N VAL A 670 -84.45 -59.40 -34.36
CA VAL A 670 -84.14 -59.95 -35.70
C VAL A 670 -82.64 -59.98 -35.94
N LEU A 671 -82.08 -61.18 -36.02
CA LEU A 671 -80.68 -61.40 -36.36
C LEU A 671 -80.57 -61.97 -37.77
N ALA A 672 -79.66 -61.39 -38.55
CA ALA A 672 -79.39 -61.81 -39.91
C ALA A 672 -77.89 -62.00 -40.17
N ILE A 673 -77.60 -63.00 -40.99
CA ILE A 673 -76.28 -63.29 -41.53
C ILE A 673 -76.18 -62.62 -42.89
N TYR A 674 -75.14 -61.80 -43.04
CA TYR A 674 -74.82 -61.06 -44.26
C TYR A 674 -73.56 -61.61 -44.91
N THR A 675 -73.57 -61.63 -46.23
CA THR A 675 -72.38 -61.86 -47.07
C THR A 675 -72.49 -60.96 -48.29
N ASN A 676 -71.41 -60.26 -48.67
CA ASN A 676 -71.44 -59.32 -49.81
C ASN A 676 -72.63 -58.36 -49.71
N ASN A 677 -72.81 -57.79 -48.52
CA ASN A 677 -73.87 -56.85 -48.17
C ASN A 677 -75.31 -57.33 -48.46
N THR A 678 -75.53 -58.65 -48.50
CA THR A 678 -76.84 -59.25 -48.75
C THR A 678 -77.23 -60.20 -47.63
N GLU A 679 -78.44 -60.07 -47.11
CA GLU A 679 -79.02 -61.01 -46.17
C GLU A 679 -79.16 -62.41 -46.78
N ARG A 680 -78.55 -63.41 -46.15
CA ARG A 680 -78.62 -64.82 -46.59
C ARG A 680 -79.56 -65.64 -45.73
N VAL A 681 -79.43 -65.47 -44.42
CA VAL A 681 -80.18 -66.20 -43.41
C VAL A 681 -80.68 -65.22 -42.38
N ARG A 682 -81.94 -65.38 -41.96
CA ARG A 682 -82.55 -64.63 -40.87
C ARG A 682 -83.15 -65.57 -39.86
N VAL A 683 -83.02 -65.21 -38.59
CA VAL A 683 -83.95 -65.63 -37.54
C VAL A 683 -84.79 -64.43 -37.19
N ASN A 684 -86.09 -64.51 -37.44
CA ASN A 684 -87.00 -63.43 -37.11
C ASN A 684 -87.35 -63.43 -35.61
N ALA A 685 -88.02 -62.38 -35.14
CA ALA A 685 -88.40 -62.24 -33.73
C ALA A 685 -89.32 -63.37 -33.21
N SER A 686 -89.98 -64.12 -34.09
CA SER A 686 -90.81 -65.28 -33.74
C SER A 686 -90.03 -66.62 -33.71
N GLY A 687 -88.71 -66.58 -33.96
CA GLY A 687 -87.82 -67.74 -33.96
C GLY A 687 -87.93 -68.61 -35.21
N ASN A 688 -88.52 -68.11 -36.29
CA ASN A 688 -88.55 -68.80 -37.58
C ASN A 688 -87.28 -68.48 -38.36
N VAL A 689 -86.69 -69.51 -38.96
CA VAL A 689 -85.49 -69.40 -39.80
C VAL A 689 -85.89 -69.22 -41.26
N GLY A 690 -85.48 -68.11 -41.86
CA GLY A 690 -85.60 -67.83 -43.28
C GLY A 690 -84.26 -67.98 -43.99
N ILE A 691 -84.23 -68.76 -45.07
CA ILE A 691 -83.08 -68.82 -45.98
C ILE A 691 -83.52 -68.28 -47.33
N GLY A 692 -82.89 -67.20 -47.80
CA GLY A 692 -83.29 -66.50 -49.03
C GLY A 692 -84.64 -65.77 -48.93
N THR A 693 -85.19 -65.61 -47.73
CA THR A 693 -86.43 -64.87 -47.45
C THR A 693 -86.36 -64.19 -46.10
N ASN A 694 -86.90 -62.98 -46.02
CA ASN A 694 -86.94 -62.18 -44.79
C ASN A 694 -88.26 -62.35 -44.01
N ASN A 695 -89.21 -63.12 -44.53
CA ASN A 695 -90.50 -63.39 -43.89
C ASN A 695 -90.81 -64.90 -43.82
N PRO A 696 -90.12 -65.66 -42.94
CA PRO A 696 -90.32 -67.09 -42.81
C PRO A 696 -91.68 -67.43 -42.16
N LYS A 697 -92.51 -68.18 -42.89
CA LYS A 697 -93.88 -68.57 -42.48
C LYS A 697 -93.94 -69.87 -41.67
N ALA A 698 -92.82 -70.57 -41.57
CA ALA A 698 -92.66 -71.82 -40.83
C ALA A 698 -91.32 -71.81 -40.10
N LYS A 699 -91.12 -72.77 -39.18
CA LYS A 699 -89.89 -72.87 -38.38
C LYS A 699 -88.62 -72.87 -39.22
N LEU A 700 -88.66 -73.53 -40.38
CA LEU A 700 -87.68 -73.38 -41.45
C LEU A 700 -88.43 -73.05 -42.75
N HIS A 701 -88.14 -71.91 -43.34
CA HIS A 701 -88.65 -71.49 -44.66
C HIS A 701 -87.46 -71.19 -45.56
N VAL A 702 -87.24 -72.05 -46.55
CA VAL A 702 -86.22 -71.83 -47.60
C VAL A 702 -86.94 -71.33 -48.84
N ASN A 703 -86.60 -70.14 -49.30
CA ASN A 703 -87.04 -69.60 -50.59
C ASN A 703 -86.06 -70.05 -51.68
N GLY A 704 -86.18 -71.32 -52.09
CA GLY A 704 -85.26 -72.00 -52.99
C GLY A 704 -85.40 -73.53 -52.91
N ARG A 705 -84.55 -74.27 -53.64
CA ARG A 705 -84.52 -75.74 -53.59
C ARG A 705 -83.71 -76.23 -52.39
N ILE A 706 -84.14 -77.36 -51.80
CA ILE A 706 -83.36 -78.13 -50.81
C ILE A 706 -82.88 -79.41 -51.48
N ARG A 707 -81.57 -79.69 -51.42
CA ARG A 707 -80.95 -80.95 -51.87
C ARG A 707 -80.59 -81.78 -50.64
N LEU A 708 -81.00 -83.05 -50.63
CA LEU A 708 -80.65 -84.03 -49.58
C LEU A 708 -79.87 -85.16 -50.27
N ASP A 709 -78.62 -85.38 -49.89
CA ASP A 709 -77.71 -86.30 -50.60
C ASP A 709 -77.77 -87.76 -50.12
N ASP A 710 -78.18 -88.01 -48.87
CA ASP A 710 -78.42 -89.35 -48.33
C ASP A 710 -79.55 -89.29 -47.31
N VAL A 711 -80.58 -90.14 -47.47
CA VAL A 711 -81.59 -90.39 -46.43
C VAL A 711 -81.43 -91.83 -45.97
N PRO A 712 -80.63 -92.11 -44.92
CA PRO A 712 -80.52 -93.45 -44.37
C PRO A 712 -81.83 -93.79 -43.66
N ILE A 713 -82.61 -94.73 -44.21
CA ILE A 713 -83.74 -95.31 -43.51
C ILE A 713 -83.19 -96.36 -42.55
N TRP A 714 -83.05 -96.01 -41.27
CA TRP A 714 -82.81 -97.01 -40.22
C TRP A 714 -84.09 -97.85 -40.07
N ASN A 715 -84.08 -99.08 -40.60
CA ASN A 715 -85.15 -100.06 -40.44
C ASN A 715 -85.22 -100.59 -38.99
N GLY A 716 -85.94 -99.87 -38.14
CA GLY A 716 -86.42 -100.35 -36.84
C GLY A 716 -87.92 -100.62 -36.90
N SER A 717 -88.29 -101.84 -37.32
CA SER A 717 -89.63 -102.47 -37.18
C SER A 717 -90.85 -101.68 -37.69
N GLY A 718 -90.92 -101.51 -39.00
CA GLY A 718 -92.14 -101.24 -39.77
C GLY A 718 -91.81 -101.26 -41.26
N ASP A 719 -92.39 -102.17 -42.04
CA ASP A 719 -92.29 -102.13 -43.51
C ASP A 719 -92.97 -100.84 -43.99
N TYR A 720 -92.17 -99.84 -44.37
CA TYR A 720 -92.64 -98.65 -45.06
C TYR A 720 -92.47 -98.86 -46.56
N ASP A 721 -93.53 -99.30 -47.24
CA ASP A 721 -93.61 -99.19 -48.70
C ASP A 721 -93.80 -97.72 -49.08
N VAL A 722 -92.77 -97.09 -49.65
CA VAL A 722 -92.89 -95.76 -50.26
C VAL A 722 -93.61 -95.94 -51.61
N THR A 723 -94.93 -95.82 -51.62
CA THR A 723 -95.71 -95.89 -52.85
C THR A 723 -95.76 -94.52 -53.53
N TRP A 724 -95.29 -94.42 -54.77
CA TRP A 724 -95.58 -93.26 -55.63
C TRP A 724 -97.04 -93.33 -56.07
N ALA A 725 -97.88 -92.45 -55.54
CA ALA A 725 -99.25 -92.30 -56.00
C ALA A 725 -99.39 -91.03 -56.85
N TYR A 726 -99.89 -91.20 -58.07
CA TYR A 726 -100.52 -90.13 -58.85
C TYR A 726 -102.05 -90.34 -58.83
N PRO A 727 -102.84 -89.69 -57.96
CA PRO A 727 -104.28 -89.63 -58.10
C PRO A 727 -104.73 -88.28 -58.66
N ALA A 728 -105.71 -88.34 -59.56
CA ALA A 728 -106.07 -87.30 -60.52
C ALA A 728 -107.22 -86.38 -60.06
N SER A 729 -106.92 -85.34 -59.28
CA SER A 729 -107.68 -84.07 -59.27
C SER A 729 -106.99 -83.04 -58.38
N ASP A 730 -106.40 -82.03 -59.03
CA ASP A 730 -106.05 -80.70 -58.49
C ASP A 730 -105.29 -80.62 -57.16
N ASP A 731 -104.09 -81.22 -57.12
CA ASP A 731 -102.87 -80.68 -56.48
C ASP A 731 -101.79 -81.78 -56.59
N ARG A 732 -100.79 -81.61 -57.46
CA ARG A 732 -99.72 -82.62 -57.65
C ARG A 732 -98.67 -82.50 -56.55
N TYR A 733 -99.04 -82.93 -55.34
CA TYR A 733 -98.10 -83.16 -54.24
C TYR A 733 -97.60 -84.61 -54.25
N ASN A 734 -96.32 -84.81 -53.95
CA ASN A 734 -95.81 -86.11 -53.49
C ASN A 734 -96.11 -86.24 -51.99
N VAL A 735 -97.22 -86.90 -51.66
CA VAL A 735 -97.68 -87.17 -50.28
C VAL A 735 -97.71 -88.69 -50.06
N ILE A 736 -97.55 -89.11 -48.81
CA ILE A 736 -97.51 -90.52 -48.36
C ILE A 736 -98.94 -90.98 -47.90
N CYS A 737 -99.56 -92.10 -48.42
CA CYS A 737 -100.98 -92.56 -48.13
C CYS A 737 -101.31 -94.13 -48.17
N ARG A 738 -102.55 -94.61 -47.79
CA ARG A 738 -103.00 -96.05 -47.48
C ARG A 738 -104.44 -96.49 -47.97
N GLU A 739 -104.71 -97.76 -48.37
CA GLU A 739 -106.06 -98.37 -48.72
C GLU A 739 -106.69 -99.35 -47.67
N GLY A 740 -108.04 -99.49 -47.54
CA GLY A 740 -108.70 -100.42 -46.58
C GLY A 740 -110.11 -100.95 -46.97
N SER A 741 -110.51 -102.16 -46.50
CA SER A 741 -111.72 -102.92 -46.98
C SER A 741 -112.69 -103.45 -45.88
N SER A 742 -112.65 -102.94 -44.66
CA SER A 742 -113.59 -103.36 -43.58
C SER A 742 -115.04 -102.92 -43.85
N GLU A 743 -116.01 -103.70 -43.36
CA GLU A 743 -117.46 -103.39 -43.44
C GLU A 743 -117.79 -102.00 -42.88
N ARG A 744 -117.05 -101.53 -41.85
CA ARG A 744 -117.22 -100.18 -41.27
C ARG A 744 -117.08 -99.03 -42.27
N TYR A 745 -116.54 -99.31 -43.45
CA TYR A 745 -116.31 -98.36 -44.52
C TYR A 745 -117.24 -98.58 -45.73
N LYS A 746 -118.24 -99.47 -45.65
CA LYS A 746 -119.12 -99.87 -46.77
C LYS A 746 -120.61 -99.73 -46.43
N GLN A 747 -121.45 -99.45 -47.43
CA GLN A 747 -122.92 -99.35 -47.34
C GLN A 747 -123.57 -99.95 -48.60
N ASN A 748 -124.87 -100.29 -48.55
CA ASN A 748 -125.64 -100.88 -49.68
C ASN A 748 -125.05 -102.19 -50.25
N ILE A 749 -124.68 -103.12 -49.36
CA ILE A 749 -124.12 -104.43 -49.75
C ILE A 749 -125.24 -105.32 -50.30
N MET A 750 -125.19 -105.63 -51.59
CA MET A 750 -126.17 -106.47 -52.30
C MET A 750 -125.44 -107.54 -53.13
N PRO A 751 -126.08 -108.68 -53.45
CA PRO A 751 -125.52 -109.63 -54.40
C PRO A 751 -125.18 -108.95 -55.71
N LEU A 752 -124.05 -109.33 -56.30
CA LEU A 752 -123.70 -108.87 -57.64
C LEU A 752 -124.61 -109.60 -58.62
N GLU A 753 -125.38 -108.86 -59.41
CA GLU A 753 -126.18 -109.41 -60.51
C GLU A 753 -125.51 -109.03 -61.83
N ASP A 754 -124.99 -110.04 -62.53
CA ASP A 754 -124.42 -109.90 -63.88
C ASP A 754 -124.55 -111.23 -64.62
N ASP A 755 -124.40 -111.21 -65.95
CA ASP A 755 -124.30 -112.43 -66.73
C ASP A 755 -122.86 -112.96 -66.68
N PHE A 756 -122.54 -113.60 -65.55
CA PHE A 756 -121.20 -114.09 -65.25
C PHE A 756 -120.66 -115.04 -66.32
N GLN A 757 -121.51 -115.77 -67.05
CA GLN A 757 -121.10 -116.72 -68.08
C GLN A 757 -120.43 -116.03 -69.27
N LYS A 758 -120.72 -114.75 -69.52
CA LYS A 758 -120.09 -114.00 -70.62
C LYS A 758 -118.58 -113.88 -70.49
N ILE A 759 -118.03 -113.99 -69.27
CA ILE A 759 -116.58 -113.98 -69.07
C ILE A 759 -115.89 -115.18 -69.73
N LEU A 760 -116.61 -116.31 -69.90
CA LEU A 760 -116.09 -117.50 -70.58
C LEU A 760 -115.94 -117.30 -72.09
N SER A 761 -116.58 -116.27 -72.65
CA SER A 761 -116.44 -115.89 -74.05
C SER A 761 -115.24 -114.98 -74.30
N LEU A 762 -114.50 -114.57 -73.25
CA LEU A 762 -113.30 -113.76 -73.38
C LEU A 762 -112.11 -114.61 -73.82
N GLU A 763 -111.29 -114.04 -74.70
CA GLU A 763 -110.02 -114.63 -75.11
C GLU A 763 -108.85 -113.79 -74.60
N PRO A 764 -107.86 -114.38 -73.92
CA PRO A 764 -106.66 -113.67 -73.52
C PRO A 764 -105.87 -113.24 -74.77
N LYS A 765 -105.30 -112.04 -74.71
CA LYS A 765 -104.48 -111.42 -75.74
C LYS A 765 -103.04 -111.29 -75.26
N ALA A 766 -102.10 -111.43 -76.18
CA ALA A 766 -100.71 -111.03 -76.00
C ALA A 766 -100.48 -109.71 -76.72
N TYR A 767 -99.82 -108.75 -76.08
CA TYR A 767 -99.59 -107.42 -76.64
C TYR A 767 -98.29 -106.80 -76.13
N GLN A 768 -97.76 -105.81 -76.86
CA GLN A 768 -96.66 -104.93 -76.44
C GLN A 768 -97.19 -103.50 -76.25
N MET A 769 -96.53 -102.73 -75.40
CA MET A 769 -96.91 -101.33 -75.18
C MET A 769 -96.49 -100.44 -76.36
N LYS A 770 -97.28 -99.39 -76.62
CA LYS A 770 -96.90 -98.33 -77.55
C LYS A 770 -95.90 -97.37 -76.88
N GLU A 771 -95.12 -96.68 -77.69
CA GLU A 771 -94.14 -95.69 -77.24
C GLU A 771 -94.71 -94.70 -76.21
N GLY A 772 -93.99 -94.55 -75.09
CA GLY A 772 -94.36 -93.67 -73.97
C GLY A 772 -95.39 -94.24 -72.99
N HIS A 773 -95.89 -95.46 -73.20
CA HIS A 773 -96.92 -96.08 -72.34
C HIS A 773 -96.46 -97.35 -71.60
N GLY A 774 -95.17 -97.67 -71.67
CA GLY A 774 -94.55 -98.77 -70.94
C GLY A 774 -93.31 -99.30 -71.65
N ASN A 775 -92.83 -100.46 -71.25
CA ASN A 775 -91.74 -101.12 -71.94
C ASN A 775 -92.24 -101.71 -73.27
N GLU A 776 -91.73 -101.19 -74.38
CA GLU A 776 -92.15 -101.57 -75.73
C GLU A 776 -91.63 -102.96 -76.14
N ASP A 777 -90.49 -103.38 -75.58
CA ASP A 777 -89.84 -104.65 -75.94
C ASP A 777 -90.42 -105.85 -75.18
N GLU A 778 -91.23 -105.60 -74.14
CA GLU A 778 -91.74 -106.64 -73.26
C GLU A 778 -93.13 -107.12 -73.71
N TRP A 779 -93.25 -108.43 -73.98
CA TRP A 779 -94.54 -109.06 -74.24
C TRP A 779 -95.34 -109.20 -72.95
N GLN A 780 -96.55 -108.67 -72.98
CA GLN A 780 -97.51 -108.76 -71.89
C GLN A 780 -98.73 -109.58 -72.31
N PHE A 781 -99.43 -110.14 -71.32
CA PHE A 781 -100.61 -110.98 -71.52
C PHE A 781 -101.77 -110.46 -70.68
N GLY A 782 -102.94 -110.31 -71.28
CA GLY A 782 -104.11 -109.74 -70.61
C GLY A 782 -105.36 -109.77 -71.47
N TYR A 783 -106.39 -109.01 -71.12
CA TYR A 783 -107.58 -108.79 -71.94
C TYR A 783 -107.62 -107.34 -72.43
N ILE A 784 -108.54 -107.04 -73.35
CA ILE A 784 -108.74 -105.69 -73.88
C ILE A 784 -110.00 -105.07 -73.25
N ALA A 785 -109.87 -103.86 -72.70
CA ALA A 785 -110.93 -103.22 -71.92
C ALA A 785 -112.22 -103.03 -72.72
N GLU A 786 -112.08 -102.71 -74.00
CA GLU A 786 -113.16 -102.55 -74.96
C GLU A 786 -113.92 -103.86 -75.23
N GLU A 787 -113.23 -105.01 -75.24
CA GLU A 787 -113.87 -106.31 -75.43
C GLU A 787 -114.78 -106.66 -74.24
N LEU A 788 -114.36 -106.31 -73.02
CA LEU A 788 -115.17 -106.51 -71.82
C LEU A 788 -116.40 -105.57 -71.81
N ASP A 789 -116.24 -104.31 -72.22
CA ASP A 789 -117.36 -103.36 -72.31
C ASP A 789 -118.38 -103.82 -73.37
N GLN A 790 -117.93 -104.31 -74.52
CA GLN A 790 -118.79 -104.79 -75.61
C GLN A 790 -119.63 -106.02 -75.22
N LEU A 791 -119.08 -106.94 -74.41
CA LEU A 791 -119.85 -108.07 -73.87
C LEU A 791 -120.89 -107.63 -72.81
N GLY A 792 -120.82 -106.37 -72.37
CA GLY A 792 -121.66 -105.82 -71.32
C GLY A 792 -121.11 -106.07 -69.91
N LEU A 793 -119.86 -106.56 -69.77
CA LEU A 793 -119.19 -106.78 -68.48
C LEU A 793 -118.62 -105.47 -67.88
N LYS A 794 -119.44 -104.42 -67.85
CA LYS A 794 -119.00 -103.03 -67.61
C LYS A 794 -118.36 -102.81 -66.25
N SER A 795 -118.75 -103.59 -65.24
CA SER A 795 -118.21 -103.51 -63.87
C SER A 795 -116.74 -103.93 -63.77
N LEU A 796 -116.21 -104.60 -64.79
CA LEU A 796 -114.81 -105.00 -64.90
C LEU A 796 -113.96 -103.99 -65.69
N VAL A 797 -114.58 -102.95 -66.24
CA VAL A 797 -113.93 -101.94 -67.09
C VAL A 797 -113.79 -100.62 -66.32
N VAL A 798 -112.62 -100.01 -66.45
CA VAL A 798 -112.34 -98.63 -66.02
C VAL A 798 -112.57 -97.73 -67.22
N TYR A 799 -113.31 -96.64 -67.02
CA TYR A 799 -113.58 -95.66 -68.06
C TYR A 799 -112.82 -94.37 -67.81
N ASP A 800 -112.33 -93.75 -68.89
CA ASP A 800 -111.74 -92.42 -68.84
C ASP A 800 -112.81 -91.33 -68.56
N LYS A 801 -112.37 -90.08 -68.40
CA LYS A 801 -113.27 -88.94 -68.13
C LYS A 801 -114.31 -88.69 -69.23
N SER A 802 -114.11 -89.24 -70.42
CA SER A 802 -115.03 -89.14 -71.56
C SER A 802 -115.95 -90.35 -71.69
N GLY A 803 -115.86 -91.31 -70.76
CA GLY A 803 -116.69 -92.52 -70.71
C GLY A 803 -116.22 -93.62 -71.66
N ARG A 804 -114.97 -93.61 -72.14
CA ARG A 804 -114.41 -94.66 -72.99
C ARG A 804 -113.66 -95.70 -72.14
N PRO A 805 -113.69 -96.99 -72.49
CA PRO A 805 -112.86 -98.00 -71.84
C PRO A 805 -111.37 -97.59 -71.85
N ASP A 806 -110.68 -97.70 -70.71
CA ASP A 806 -109.28 -97.28 -70.52
C ASP A 806 -108.44 -98.33 -69.78
N GLY A 807 -109.06 -99.13 -68.92
CA GLY A 807 -108.36 -100.18 -68.19
C GLY A 807 -109.29 -101.28 -67.71
N ILE A 808 -108.71 -102.36 -67.18
CA ILE A 808 -109.45 -103.51 -66.66
C ILE A 808 -109.20 -103.67 -65.17
N GLN A 809 -110.25 -103.96 -64.42
CA GLN A 809 -110.17 -104.29 -63.02
C GLN A 809 -109.84 -105.77 -62.83
N TYR A 810 -108.60 -106.16 -63.19
CA TYR A 810 -108.13 -107.56 -63.10
C TYR A 810 -108.37 -108.18 -61.72
N LYS A 811 -108.16 -107.39 -60.65
CA LYS A 811 -108.42 -107.82 -59.26
C LYS A 811 -109.88 -108.22 -58.98
N LYS A 812 -110.85 -107.81 -59.81
CA LYS A 812 -112.28 -108.15 -59.66
C LYS A 812 -112.71 -109.31 -60.55
N MET A 813 -111.95 -109.69 -61.58
CA MET A 813 -112.29 -110.79 -62.47
C MET A 813 -112.38 -112.14 -61.74
N CYS A 814 -111.53 -112.34 -60.71
CA CYS A 814 -111.59 -113.54 -59.88
C CYS A 814 -112.95 -113.71 -59.16
N ILE A 815 -113.64 -112.60 -58.87
CA ILE A 815 -114.98 -112.61 -58.25
C ILE A 815 -116.03 -113.12 -59.25
N TYR A 816 -115.91 -112.73 -60.53
CA TYR A 816 -116.81 -113.20 -61.60
C TYR A 816 -116.61 -114.70 -61.89
N LEU A 817 -115.35 -115.16 -61.95
CA LEU A 817 -115.04 -116.58 -62.15
C LEU A 817 -115.60 -117.46 -61.03
N ASN A 818 -115.68 -116.95 -59.80
CA ASN A 818 -116.28 -117.67 -58.68
C ASN A 818 -117.78 -117.98 -58.91
N GLU A 819 -118.55 -117.02 -59.43
CA GLU A 819 -119.97 -117.24 -59.76
C GLU A 819 -120.16 -118.18 -60.97
N VAL A 820 -119.22 -118.18 -61.91
CA VAL A 820 -119.18 -119.17 -63.01
C VAL A 820 -118.92 -120.58 -62.48
N LEU A 821 -117.94 -120.75 -61.58
CA LEU A 821 -117.61 -122.04 -60.98
C LEU A 821 -118.78 -122.61 -60.17
N LYS A 822 -119.49 -121.77 -59.38
CA LYS A 822 -120.72 -122.18 -58.68
C LYS A 822 -121.79 -122.70 -59.64
N ASN A 823 -121.99 -122.02 -60.77
CA ASN A 823 -122.95 -122.45 -61.79
C ASN A 823 -122.57 -123.78 -62.45
N GLN A 824 -121.28 -124.00 -62.72
CA GLN A 824 -120.77 -125.28 -63.24
C GLN A 824 -120.94 -126.41 -62.23
N GLN A 825 -120.63 -126.18 -60.95
CA GLN A 825 -120.83 -127.16 -59.87
C GLN A 825 -122.29 -127.63 -59.79
N ASN A 826 -123.26 -126.71 -59.83
CA ASN A 826 -124.69 -127.02 -59.86
C ASN A 826 -125.14 -127.79 -61.13
N TYR A 827 -124.42 -127.64 -62.25
CA TYR A 827 -124.69 -128.39 -63.48
C TYR A 827 -124.14 -129.83 -63.40
N LEU A 828 -122.93 -129.99 -62.85
CA LEU A 828 -122.30 -131.29 -62.61
C LEU A 828 -123.16 -132.15 -61.66
N GLU A 829 -123.64 -131.60 -60.56
CA GLU A 829 -124.52 -132.32 -59.61
C GLU A 829 -125.83 -132.79 -60.27
N ARG A 830 -126.41 -132.00 -61.19
CA ARG A 830 -127.60 -132.40 -61.95
C ARG A 830 -127.32 -133.53 -62.95
N LEU A 831 -126.17 -133.49 -63.61
CA LEU A 831 -125.69 -134.55 -64.51
C LEU A 831 -125.44 -135.85 -63.74
N GLU A 832 -124.78 -135.76 -62.60
CA GLU A 832 -124.46 -136.91 -61.74
C GLU A 832 -125.73 -137.59 -61.22
N ASN A 833 -126.73 -136.82 -60.76
CA ASN A 833 -128.05 -137.33 -60.39
C ASN A 833 -128.77 -138.05 -61.56
N LYS A 834 -128.68 -137.50 -62.77
CA LYS A 834 -129.32 -138.07 -63.97
C LYS A 834 -128.63 -139.33 -64.48
N VAL A 835 -127.30 -139.38 -64.39
CA VAL A 835 -126.49 -140.58 -64.67
C VAL A 835 -126.82 -141.68 -63.67
N ASN A 836 -126.97 -141.35 -62.38
CA ASN A 836 -127.37 -142.29 -61.34
C ASN A 836 -128.77 -142.87 -61.59
N GLU A 837 -129.76 -142.05 -61.97
CA GLU A 837 -131.10 -142.51 -62.39
C GLU A 837 -131.06 -143.45 -63.61
N LEU A 838 -130.29 -143.09 -64.64
CA LEU A 838 -130.15 -143.87 -65.88
C LEU A 838 -129.49 -145.23 -65.61
N ASN A 839 -128.42 -145.25 -64.82
CA ASN A 839 -127.74 -146.48 -64.41
C ASN A 839 -128.69 -147.40 -63.61
N GLN A 840 -129.51 -146.84 -62.71
CA GLN A 840 -130.47 -147.62 -61.95
C GLN A 840 -131.51 -148.32 -62.84
N LYS A 841 -131.98 -147.66 -63.91
CA LYS A 841 -132.92 -148.25 -64.89
C LYS A 841 -132.29 -149.36 -65.73
N LEU A 842 -131.03 -149.19 -66.16
CA LEU A 842 -130.30 -150.17 -66.98
C LEU A 842 -130.01 -151.49 -66.26
N THR A 843 -129.87 -151.46 -64.93
CA THR A 843 -129.42 -152.63 -64.17
C THR A 843 -130.57 -153.58 -63.76
N THR A 844 -131.83 -153.15 -63.83
CA THR A 844 -132.99 -153.95 -63.37
C THR A 844 -133.88 -154.50 -64.49
N GLY A 845 -133.57 -154.25 -65.77
CA GLY A 845 -134.22 -154.93 -66.90
C GLY A 845 -135.69 -154.53 -67.16
N GLN A 846 -136.03 -153.25 -66.94
CA GLN A 846 -137.25 -152.62 -67.49
C GLN A 846 -136.95 -151.85 -68.78
#